data_AF-A0A059XP24-F1
#
_entry.id   AF-A0A059XP24-F1
#
_cell.length_a   1.000
_cell.length_b   1.000
_cell.length_c   1.000
_cell.angle_alpha   90.00
_cell.angle_beta   90.00
_cell.angle_gamma   90.00
#
_symmetry.space_group_name_H-M   'P 1'
#
loop_
_entity.id
_entity.type
_entity.pdbx_description
1 polymer ?
#
loop_
_entity_poly.entity_id
_entity_poly.type
_entity_poly.pdbx_seq_one_letter_code
_entity_poly.pdbx_strand_id
1 'polypeptide(L)'
;RRRAAQPSDASPAAQVDLRTLGYSQQQQEKIKPKVRSTVAQHHEALVGHGFTHAHIVALSQHPAALGTVAVTYQDIIRALPEATHEDIVGVGKQWSGARALEALLTEARELRGPPLQLDTGQLLKIAKRGGVTAVEAVHAWRNALTGAPLNLTPDQVVAIASNIGGNQALETVQRLLPVLCQDHGLTPDQVVAIASHGGKQALETVQRLLPVLCQDHGLTPDQVVAIASNIGGKQALETVQRLLPVLCQDHGLTPAQVVAIASNNGGKQALETVQRLLPVLCQAHGLTPDQVVAIASNNGGKQALETVQRLLPVLCQAHGLTPDQVVAIANNNGGKQALETVQRLLPVLCQDHGLSPDQVVAIANNNGGKQALETLQRLLPVLCQTHALTPDQVVAIANNNGGKQALETVQRLLPVLCQDHGLTPDQVVAIASHDGGKQALETVQRLLPVLCQDHGLTPDQVVAIASNIGGKQALETVQRLLPVLCQDHGLTPDQVVAIASHDGGKQALETVQRLLPVLCQDHGLTPAQVVAIASHGGGKQALETVQRLLPVLCQAHGLTPDQVVAIASHDGGKQALETVQRLLPVLCQAHGLTPNQVVAIASNIGGKQALETVQRLLPVLCQDHGLTPDQVVAIASNGGKQALETVQRLLPVLCQAHGLTPDQVVAIASNSGGKQALETVQRLLPVLCQDHGLTPNQVVAIASNIGGKQALETVQRLLPVLCQDHGLTPDQVVAIASNIGGKQALETVQRLLPVLCQDHGLTLDQVVAIASHGGGKQALETVQRLLPVLCQDHGLTSDQVVAIASHDGGKQALETVQRLLPVLCQDHGLTPDQVVAIASNSGGKQALETVQRLLPVLCQDHGLTPAQVVAIASNSGGKQALETVQRLLPVLCQAHGLTPNQVVAIASNGGGKQALESIVAQLSRPDPALAALTNDHLVALACLGGRPALDAVKKGLPHAPNLIRRVNSRIGERTSHRVADLAQVVRVLEFFQCHSHPAHAFDEAMTQFGMSRNGLLQLFRRVGVTELEARGGTLPPASQRWDRILQASGMKRAKPSPTSAQTPDQASLHAFADSLERDLDALSPMHEGDQTRASSRKRSRSDRAVTGPSAQQSFEVRVPEQHDALHLPLSWRVKRPRTRIGGGLPDPGTPIAADLAASSTVMWEQDAAPFAGAADDFPAFNEEELAWLMELLPQSGSVGGTI
;
A
#
# COMPACT_ATOMS: atom_id res chain seq x y z
N ARG A 1 -4.73 -10.52 71.95
CA ARG A 1 -4.29 -11.49 72.98
C ARG A 1 -5.46 -12.43 73.34
N ARG A 2 -5.42 -13.70 72.92
CA ARG A 2 -5.98 -14.86 73.64
C ARG A 2 -5.36 -16.13 73.07
N ARG A 3 -4.87 -16.98 73.98
CA ARG A 3 -4.05 -18.17 73.77
C ARG A 3 -4.79 -19.26 73.00
N ALA A 4 -4.05 -19.96 72.15
CA ALA A 4 -4.44 -21.19 71.50
C ALA A 4 -4.55 -22.33 72.53
N ALA A 5 -5.62 -23.13 72.38
CA ALA A 5 -5.71 -24.46 72.94
C ALA A 5 -5.16 -25.46 71.92
N GLN A 6 -4.27 -26.35 72.35
CA GLN A 6 -3.87 -27.53 71.60
C GLN A 6 -5.02 -28.54 71.50
N PRO A 7 -5.05 -29.34 70.43
CA PRO A 7 -5.43 -30.74 70.51
C PRO A 7 -4.24 -31.67 70.25
N SER A 8 -4.25 -32.78 70.98
CA SER A 8 -3.24 -33.83 71.06
C SER A 8 -3.16 -34.73 69.82
N ASP A 9 -1.97 -35.32 69.67
CA ASP A 9 -1.62 -36.60 69.02
C ASP A 9 -2.18 -36.96 67.64
N ALA A 10 -1.32 -36.80 66.63
CA ALA A 10 -1.22 -37.69 65.49
C ALA A 10 0.26 -37.99 65.19
N SER A 11 0.61 -39.27 65.12
CA SER A 11 1.96 -39.81 64.91
C SER A 11 2.72 -39.19 63.72
N PRO A 12 4.07 -39.11 63.76
CA PRO A 12 4.86 -38.56 62.67
C PRO A 12 4.94 -39.55 61.51
N ALA A 13 4.17 -39.32 60.45
CA ALA A 13 4.40 -39.99 59.18
C ALA A 13 5.77 -39.54 58.64
N ALA A 14 6.69 -40.50 58.49
CA ALA A 14 8.04 -40.29 57.96
C ALA A 14 8.00 -39.42 56.68
N GLN A 15 8.58 -38.22 56.73
CA GLN A 15 8.69 -37.36 55.55
C GLN A 15 9.72 -37.97 54.60
N VAL A 16 9.25 -38.57 53.51
CA VAL A 16 10.10 -39.07 52.42
C VAL A 16 10.81 -37.88 51.76
N ASP A 17 12.14 -37.84 51.85
CA ASP A 17 12.97 -36.88 51.11
C ASP A 17 13.21 -37.41 49.69
N LEU A 18 12.76 -36.66 48.69
CA LEU A 18 12.86 -37.04 47.27
C LEU A 18 14.21 -36.66 46.64
N ARG A 19 15.15 -36.05 47.38
CA ARG A 19 16.52 -35.74 46.90
C ARG A 19 17.26 -37.01 46.48
N THR A 20 17.01 -38.10 47.19
CA THR A 20 17.57 -39.44 46.89
C THR A 20 17.12 -39.99 45.53
N LEU A 21 16.03 -39.45 44.96
CA LEU A 21 15.50 -39.79 43.63
C LEU A 21 15.80 -38.70 42.58
N GLY A 22 16.74 -37.78 42.89
CA GLY A 22 17.22 -36.75 41.96
C GLY A 22 16.32 -35.50 41.84
N TYR A 23 15.31 -35.31 42.70
CA TYR A 23 14.48 -34.11 42.67
C TYR A 23 15.18 -32.90 43.27
N SER A 24 15.14 -31.76 42.57
CA SER A 24 15.65 -30.48 43.08
C SER A 24 14.79 -29.94 44.21
N GLN A 25 15.36 -29.05 45.04
CA GLN A 25 14.62 -28.42 46.14
C GLN A 25 13.37 -27.67 45.63
N GLN A 26 13.50 -26.93 44.53
CA GLN A 26 12.40 -26.20 43.91
C GLN A 26 11.29 -27.15 43.38
N GLN A 27 11.63 -28.36 42.94
CA GLN A 27 10.65 -29.37 42.54
C GLN A 27 9.94 -29.97 43.76
N GLN A 28 10.66 -30.27 44.84
CA GLN A 28 10.06 -30.80 46.07
C GLN A 28 9.09 -29.83 46.76
N GLU A 29 9.35 -28.53 46.67
CA GLU A 29 8.46 -27.49 47.19
C GLU A 29 7.12 -27.43 46.44
N LYS A 30 7.11 -27.85 45.16
CA LYS A 30 5.89 -27.95 44.35
C LYS A 30 5.08 -29.23 44.65
N ILE A 31 5.66 -30.22 45.34
CA ILE A 31 5.00 -31.49 45.71
C ILE A 31 4.52 -31.41 47.16
N LYS A 32 3.22 -31.60 47.40
CA LYS A 32 2.63 -31.62 48.74
C LYS A 32 3.31 -32.70 49.61
N PRO A 33 3.68 -32.42 50.88
CA PRO A 33 4.40 -33.39 51.73
C PRO A 33 3.74 -34.76 51.84
N LYS A 34 2.40 -34.82 51.91
CA LYS A 34 1.62 -36.07 52.00
C LYS A 34 1.61 -36.91 50.71
N VAL A 35 2.07 -36.35 49.58
CA VAL A 35 2.10 -37.00 48.26
C VAL A 35 3.49 -37.56 47.94
N ARG A 36 4.52 -37.16 48.70
CA ARG A 36 5.92 -37.55 48.44
C ARG A 36 6.14 -39.07 48.52
N SER A 37 5.44 -39.76 49.41
CA SER A 37 5.47 -41.23 49.49
C SER A 37 4.91 -41.88 48.22
N THR A 38 3.80 -41.37 47.67
CA THR A 38 3.21 -41.85 46.40
C THR A 38 4.10 -41.57 45.20
N VAL A 39 4.77 -40.41 45.18
CA VAL A 39 5.77 -40.09 44.14
C VAL A 39 6.93 -41.06 44.19
N ALA A 40 7.48 -41.32 45.39
CA ALA A 40 8.57 -42.28 45.56
C ALA A 40 8.16 -43.71 45.14
N GLN A 41 6.94 -44.13 45.50
CA GLN A 41 6.39 -45.45 45.16
C GLN A 41 6.29 -45.69 43.65
N HIS A 42 5.94 -44.68 42.85
CA HIS A 42 5.74 -44.82 41.40
C HIS A 42 6.89 -44.26 40.54
N HIS A 43 7.94 -43.71 41.17
CA HIS A 43 9.02 -43.01 40.48
C HIS A 43 9.74 -43.90 39.46
N GLU A 44 10.21 -45.08 39.88
CA GLU A 44 10.97 -45.98 39.00
C GLU A 44 10.17 -46.41 37.78
N ALA A 45 8.88 -46.73 37.96
CA ALA A 45 7.98 -47.10 36.87
C ALA A 45 7.78 -45.95 35.88
N LEU A 46 7.52 -44.73 36.38
CA LEU A 46 7.29 -43.56 35.51
C LEU A 46 8.55 -43.13 34.76
N VAL A 47 9.72 -43.15 35.40
CA VAL A 47 11.00 -42.87 34.72
C VAL A 47 11.32 -43.98 33.71
N GLY A 48 11.04 -45.24 34.04
CA GLY A 48 11.17 -46.37 33.12
C GLY A 48 10.32 -46.24 31.85
N HIS A 49 9.16 -45.57 31.94
CA HIS A 49 8.31 -45.22 30.79
C HIS A 49 8.75 -43.93 30.05
N GLY A 50 9.84 -43.28 30.47
CA GLY A 50 10.40 -42.08 29.85
C GLY A 50 9.85 -40.75 30.38
N PHE A 51 9.11 -40.72 31.49
CA PHE A 51 8.64 -39.46 32.08
C PHE A 51 9.77 -38.72 32.81
N THR A 52 9.85 -37.41 32.59
CA THR A 52 10.81 -36.53 33.28
C THR A 52 10.37 -36.19 34.70
N HIS A 53 11.29 -35.72 35.56
CA HIS A 53 10.93 -35.20 36.89
C HIS A 53 9.90 -34.07 36.83
N ALA A 54 9.90 -33.26 35.77
CA ALA A 54 8.91 -32.22 35.57
C ALA A 54 7.50 -32.80 35.31
N HIS A 55 7.41 -33.86 34.50
CA HIS A 55 6.15 -34.57 34.26
C HIS A 55 5.60 -35.19 35.56
N ILE A 56 6.45 -35.82 36.37
CA ILE A 56 6.05 -36.46 37.62
C ILE A 56 5.58 -35.41 38.64
N VAL A 57 6.28 -34.27 38.73
CA VAL A 57 5.83 -33.11 39.55
C VAL A 57 4.46 -32.63 39.10
N ALA A 58 4.20 -32.54 37.80
CA ALA A 58 2.90 -32.12 37.28
C ALA A 58 1.77 -33.12 37.62
N LEU A 59 2.01 -34.43 37.45
CA LEU A 59 1.06 -35.49 37.83
C LEU A 59 0.78 -35.53 39.34
N SER A 60 1.77 -35.19 40.17
CA SER A 60 1.63 -35.19 41.64
C SER A 60 0.59 -34.20 42.18
N GLN A 61 0.10 -33.27 41.35
CA GLN A 61 -1.02 -32.39 41.72
C GLN A 61 -2.28 -33.20 42.06
N HIS A 62 -2.46 -34.36 41.41
CA HIS A 62 -3.54 -35.30 41.65
C HIS A 62 -2.98 -36.73 41.82
N PRO A 63 -2.72 -37.18 43.07
CA PRO A 63 -1.92 -38.39 43.34
C PRO A 63 -2.40 -39.68 42.67
N ALA A 64 -3.71 -39.83 42.45
CA ALA A 64 -4.27 -41.01 41.76
C ALA A 64 -3.71 -41.17 40.33
N ALA A 65 -3.38 -40.06 39.65
CA ALA A 65 -2.84 -40.11 38.29
C ALA A 65 -1.45 -40.72 38.21
N LEU A 66 -0.64 -40.61 39.28
CA LEU A 66 0.69 -41.24 39.34
C LEU A 66 0.58 -42.76 39.25
N GLY A 67 -0.34 -43.35 40.03
CA GLY A 67 -0.57 -44.79 40.03
C GLY A 67 -1.19 -45.27 38.72
N THR A 68 -2.25 -44.60 38.24
CA THR A 68 -2.92 -44.98 36.99
C THR A 68 -1.94 -44.94 35.81
N VAL A 69 -1.17 -43.86 35.63
CA VAL A 69 -0.19 -43.76 34.53
C VAL A 69 0.92 -44.80 34.67
N ALA A 70 1.48 -44.98 35.88
CA ALA A 70 2.55 -45.95 36.09
C ALA A 70 2.17 -47.38 35.70
N VAL A 71 0.92 -47.78 35.99
CA VAL A 71 0.39 -49.12 35.73
C VAL A 71 -0.10 -49.28 34.29
N THR A 72 -0.83 -48.31 33.76
CA THR A 72 -1.58 -48.46 32.50
C THR A 72 -0.90 -47.83 31.28
N TYR A 73 0.31 -47.27 31.42
CA TYR A 73 1.00 -46.55 30.34
C TYR A 73 1.04 -47.31 29.00
N GLN A 74 1.39 -48.60 29.03
CA GLN A 74 1.46 -49.42 27.81
C GLN A 74 0.08 -49.60 27.14
N ASP A 75 -0.97 -49.68 27.95
CA ASP A 75 -2.34 -49.77 27.44
C ASP A 75 -2.80 -48.41 26.89
N ILE A 76 -2.38 -47.30 27.50
CA ILE A 76 -2.69 -45.94 27.03
C ILE A 76 -2.08 -45.72 25.65
N ILE A 77 -0.81 -46.05 25.45
CA ILE A 77 -0.13 -45.90 24.15
C ILE A 77 -0.76 -46.82 23.08
N ARG A 78 -1.23 -48.01 23.48
CA ARG A 78 -1.94 -48.91 22.56
C ARG A 78 -3.32 -48.37 22.15
N ALA A 79 -4.07 -47.82 23.09
CA ALA A 79 -5.40 -47.25 22.83
C ALA A 79 -5.34 -45.89 22.13
N LEU A 80 -4.26 -45.14 22.35
CA LEU A 80 -4.03 -43.79 21.84
C LEU A 80 -2.67 -43.71 21.12
N PRO A 81 -2.54 -44.33 19.94
CA PRO A 81 -1.34 -44.19 19.11
C PRO A 81 -1.06 -42.70 18.86
N GLU A 82 0.23 -42.32 18.90
CA GLU A 82 0.73 -40.95 18.76
C GLU A 82 0.54 -40.03 19.99
N ALA A 83 -0.04 -40.51 21.09
CA ALA A 83 -0.10 -39.72 22.33
C ALA A 83 1.30 -39.48 22.90
N THR A 84 1.64 -38.21 23.17
CA THR A 84 2.92 -37.85 23.79
C THR A 84 2.86 -37.92 25.31
N HIS A 85 4.02 -37.97 25.98
CA HIS A 85 4.10 -37.86 27.44
C HIS A 85 3.44 -36.57 27.96
N GLU A 86 3.55 -35.46 27.23
CA GLU A 86 2.90 -34.19 27.58
C GLU A 86 1.37 -34.24 27.45
N ASP A 87 0.84 -35.00 26.50
CA ASP A 87 -0.59 -35.18 26.37
C ASP A 87 -1.17 -35.98 27.54
N ILE A 88 -0.51 -37.08 27.91
CA ILE A 88 -0.90 -37.94 29.04
C ILE A 88 -0.82 -37.15 30.35
N VAL A 89 0.28 -36.41 30.56
CA VAL A 89 0.42 -35.50 31.72
C VAL A 89 -0.64 -34.41 31.69
N GLY A 90 -0.98 -33.92 30.50
CA GLY A 90 -2.01 -32.93 30.27
C GLY A 90 -3.38 -33.34 30.81
N VAL A 91 -3.77 -34.59 30.59
CA VAL A 91 -5.00 -35.19 31.14
C VAL A 91 -4.83 -35.55 32.62
N GLY A 92 -3.73 -36.22 32.97
CA GLY A 92 -3.49 -36.73 34.33
C GLY A 92 -3.41 -35.65 35.40
N LYS A 93 -2.94 -34.44 35.07
CA LYS A 93 -2.86 -33.31 36.01
C LYS A 93 -4.20 -32.62 36.30
N GLN A 94 -5.31 -33.10 35.74
CA GLN A 94 -6.64 -32.57 36.04
C GLN A 94 -7.25 -33.27 37.25
N TRP A 95 -8.25 -32.64 37.88
CA TRP A 95 -8.90 -33.17 39.09
C TRP A 95 -9.42 -34.61 38.95
N SER A 96 -9.99 -34.95 37.79
CA SER A 96 -10.45 -36.32 37.45
C SER A 96 -9.53 -37.03 36.45
N GLY A 97 -8.25 -36.64 36.36
CA GLY A 97 -7.34 -37.05 35.30
C GLY A 97 -7.12 -38.56 35.20
N ALA A 98 -6.89 -39.24 36.33
CA ALA A 98 -6.78 -40.70 36.39
C ALA A 98 -8.00 -41.41 35.78
N ARG A 99 -9.20 -41.04 36.24
CA ARG A 99 -10.45 -41.61 35.76
C ARG A 99 -10.74 -41.27 34.29
N ALA A 100 -10.31 -40.10 33.83
CA ALA A 100 -10.44 -39.71 32.43
C ALA A 100 -9.53 -40.56 31.52
N LEU A 101 -8.30 -40.88 31.97
CA LEU A 101 -7.42 -41.81 31.26
C LEU A 101 -8.01 -43.23 31.24
N GLU A 102 -8.57 -43.70 32.35
CA GLU A 102 -9.25 -45.01 32.42
C GLU A 102 -10.47 -45.08 31.50
N ALA A 103 -11.28 -44.03 31.43
CA ALA A 103 -12.39 -43.95 30.49
C ALA A 103 -11.92 -43.93 29.03
N LEU A 104 -10.82 -43.25 28.72
CA LEU A 104 -10.23 -43.32 27.38
C LEU A 104 -9.77 -44.73 27.01
N LEU A 105 -9.17 -45.48 27.95
CA LEU A 105 -8.80 -46.88 27.72
C LEU A 105 -10.01 -47.75 27.37
N THR A 106 -11.15 -47.46 27.99
CA THR A 106 -12.39 -48.22 27.81
C THR A 106 -13.08 -47.85 26.49
N GLU A 107 -13.19 -46.54 26.19
CA GLU A 107 -14.08 -46.04 25.13
C GLU A 107 -13.37 -45.61 23.83
N ALA A 108 -12.05 -45.42 23.82
CA ALA A 108 -11.33 -44.86 22.66
C ALA A 108 -11.51 -45.69 21.38
N ARG A 109 -11.59 -47.02 21.49
CA ARG A 109 -11.78 -47.91 20.34
C ARG A 109 -13.11 -47.64 19.63
N GLU A 110 -14.19 -47.43 20.40
CA GLU A 110 -15.51 -47.17 19.84
C GLU A 110 -15.63 -45.74 19.31
N LEU A 111 -15.02 -44.76 19.99
CA LEU A 111 -15.04 -43.36 19.57
C LEU A 111 -14.22 -43.09 18.28
N ARG A 112 -13.23 -43.93 17.98
CA ARG A 112 -12.51 -43.96 16.70
C ARG A 112 -13.30 -44.61 15.58
N GLY A 113 -14.37 -45.33 15.91
CA GLY A 113 -15.31 -45.89 14.94
C GLY A 113 -16.41 -44.91 14.54
N PRO A 114 -17.27 -45.29 13.58
CA PRO A 114 -18.43 -44.48 13.22
C PRO A 114 -19.41 -44.35 14.41
N PRO A 115 -20.15 -43.23 14.52
CA PRO A 115 -20.25 -42.15 13.53
C PRO A 115 -19.21 -41.02 13.70
N LEU A 116 -18.45 -40.97 14.80
CA LEU A 116 -17.61 -39.81 15.15
C LEU A 116 -16.18 -39.87 14.60
N GLN A 117 -15.55 -41.06 14.56
CA GLN A 117 -14.20 -41.25 14.00
C GLN A 117 -13.14 -40.31 14.59
N LEU A 118 -13.16 -40.14 15.91
CA LEU A 118 -12.31 -39.17 16.59
C LEU A 118 -10.83 -39.59 16.57
N ASP A 119 -9.94 -38.64 16.28
CA ASP A 119 -8.50 -38.85 16.34
C ASP A 119 -7.96 -38.82 17.78
N THR A 120 -6.69 -39.22 17.94
CA THR A 120 -6.00 -39.24 19.24
C THR A 120 -6.03 -37.87 19.93
N GLY A 121 -5.78 -36.80 19.18
CA GLY A 121 -5.76 -35.43 19.70
C GLY A 121 -7.13 -34.96 20.17
N GLN A 122 -8.19 -35.24 19.42
CA GLN A 122 -9.58 -34.93 19.77
C GLN A 122 -10.00 -35.65 21.06
N LEU A 123 -9.69 -36.94 21.19
CA LEU A 123 -9.96 -37.73 22.40
C LEU A 123 -9.24 -37.17 23.64
N LEU A 124 -7.95 -36.88 23.49
CA LEU A 124 -7.14 -36.29 24.57
C LEU A 124 -7.65 -34.90 24.95
N LYS A 125 -8.13 -34.11 23.99
CA LYS A 125 -8.70 -32.77 24.23
C LYS A 125 -10.00 -32.85 25.05
N ILE A 126 -10.89 -33.78 24.72
CA ILE A 126 -12.13 -34.03 25.48
C ILE A 126 -11.79 -34.46 26.90
N ALA A 127 -10.92 -35.46 27.08
CA ALA A 127 -10.55 -35.94 28.40
C ALA A 127 -9.83 -34.89 29.26
N LYS A 128 -8.96 -34.08 28.65
CA LYS A 128 -8.19 -33.03 29.32
C LYS A 128 -9.06 -31.88 29.82
N ARG A 129 -10.12 -31.52 29.11
CA ARG A 129 -10.93 -30.32 29.44
C ARG A 129 -12.33 -30.65 29.93
N GLY A 130 -12.99 -31.63 29.33
CA GLY A 130 -14.32 -32.12 29.72
C GLY A 130 -14.28 -33.19 30.82
N GLY A 131 -13.15 -33.86 31.00
CA GLY A 131 -12.98 -34.89 32.01
C GLY A 131 -13.72 -36.18 31.69
N VAL A 132 -13.79 -37.07 32.68
CA VAL A 132 -14.35 -38.43 32.54
C VAL A 132 -15.79 -38.43 32.04
N THR A 133 -16.65 -37.59 32.63
CA THR A 133 -18.08 -37.55 32.29
C THR A 133 -18.34 -37.04 30.87
N ALA A 134 -17.43 -36.24 30.30
CA ALA A 134 -17.57 -35.80 28.91
C ALA A 134 -17.20 -36.91 27.93
N VAL A 135 -16.14 -37.68 28.20
CA VAL A 135 -15.76 -38.85 27.41
C VAL A 135 -16.91 -39.87 27.39
N GLU A 136 -17.45 -40.20 28.56
CA GLU A 136 -18.58 -41.12 28.70
C GLU A 136 -19.85 -40.60 27.99
N ALA A 137 -20.17 -39.30 28.11
CA ALA A 137 -21.33 -38.71 27.45
C ALA A 137 -21.21 -38.70 25.92
N VAL A 138 -20.02 -38.36 25.38
CA VAL A 138 -19.76 -38.40 23.92
C VAL A 138 -19.92 -39.83 23.41
N HIS A 139 -19.40 -40.82 24.14
CA HIS A 139 -19.55 -42.22 23.78
C HIS A 139 -21.02 -42.68 23.82
N ALA A 140 -21.73 -42.38 24.90
CA ALA A 140 -23.11 -42.80 25.12
C ALA A 140 -24.09 -42.19 24.10
N TRP A 141 -23.86 -40.93 23.72
CA TRP A 141 -24.76 -40.18 22.85
C TRP A 141 -24.28 -40.02 21.41
N ARG A 142 -23.18 -40.68 21.00
CA ARG A 142 -22.58 -40.53 19.65
C ARG A 142 -23.58 -40.60 18.49
N ASN A 143 -24.51 -41.55 18.53
CA ASN A 143 -25.53 -41.72 17.49
C ASN A 143 -26.63 -40.66 17.55
N ALA A 144 -27.00 -40.24 18.76
CA ALA A 144 -28.03 -39.24 18.96
C ALA A 144 -27.53 -37.83 18.58
N LEU A 145 -26.25 -37.54 18.79
CA LEU A 145 -25.63 -36.25 18.47
C LEU A 145 -25.43 -36.06 16.96
N THR A 146 -25.01 -37.09 16.24
CA THR A 146 -24.76 -37.02 14.78
C THR A 146 -26.00 -37.35 13.94
N GLY A 147 -27.01 -37.98 14.53
CA GLY A 147 -28.29 -38.27 13.88
C GLY A 147 -29.30 -37.13 13.94
N ALA A 148 -30.40 -37.29 13.19
CA ALA A 148 -31.53 -36.37 13.27
C ALA A 148 -32.17 -36.38 14.68
N PRO A 149 -32.62 -35.24 15.21
CA PRO A 149 -32.69 -33.92 14.57
C PRO A 149 -31.44 -33.03 14.74
N LEU A 150 -30.39 -33.50 15.41
CA LEU A 150 -29.26 -32.65 15.81
C LEU A 150 -28.21 -32.47 14.71
N ASN A 151 -27.91 -33.53 13.95
CA ASN A 151 -26.98 -33.52 12.81
C ASN A 151 -25.63 -32.83 13.10
N LEU A 152 -25.10 -32.97 14.32
CA LEU A 152 -23.83 -32.33 14.68
C LEU A 152 -22.66 -33.03 13.97
N THR A 153 -21.70 -32.24 13.51
CA THR A 153 -20.44 -32.79 13.00
C THR A 153 -19.57 -33.30 14.15
N PRO A 154 -18.65 -34.25 13.90
CA PRO A 154 -17.70 -34.70 14.92
C PRO A 154 -16.93 -33.53 15.56
N ASP A 155 -16.52 -32.53 14.76
CA ASP A 155 -15.82 -31.35 15.26
C ASP A 155 -16.68 -30.48 16.17
N GLN A 156 -17.97 -30.31 15.86
CA GLN A 156 -18.91 -29.59 16.73
C GLN A 156 -19.09 -30.34 18.06
N VAL A 157 -19.20 -31.67 18.04
CA VAL A 157 -19.29 -32.50 19.26
C VAL A 157 -18.03 -32.34 20.12
N VAL A 158 -16.84 -32.42 19.50
CA VAL A 158 -15.56 -32.20 20.19
C VAL A 158 -15.50 -30.79 20.77
N ALA A 159 -15.94 -29.77 20.03
CA ALA A 159 -15.92 -28.38 20.48
C ALA A 159 -16.79 -28.16 21.73
N ILE A 160 -17.97 -28.77 21.79
CA ILE A 160 -18.88 -28.70 22.95
C ILE A 160 -18.29 -29.47 24.14
N ALA A 161 -17.85 -30.72 23.90
CA ALA A 161 -17.40 -31.63 24.94
C ALA A 161 -16.07 -31.20 25.60
N SER A 162 -15.22 -30.46 24.88
CA SER A 162 -13.86 -30.08 25.31
C SER A 162 -13.81 -28.89 26.29
N ASN A 163 -14.79 -28.75 27.17
CA ASN A 163 -14.87 -27.66 28.16
C ASN A 163 -15.32 -28.15 29.53
N ILE A 164 -15.04 -27.37 30.57
CA ILE A 164 -15.48 -27.67 31.94
C ILE A 164 -17.02 -27.74 31.93
N GLY A 165 -17.58 -28.90 32.26
CA GLY A 165 -19.02 -29.15 32.17
C GLY A 165 -19.52 -29.55 30.77
N GLY A 166 -18.64 -30.02 29.88
CA GLY A 166 -18.97 -30.42 28.51
C GLY A 166 -20.10 -31.46 28.42
N ASN A 167 -20.19 -32.41 29.36
CA ASN A 167 -21.34 -33.32 29.47
C ASN A 167 -22.67 -32.53 29.60
N GLN A 168 -22.74 -31.59 30.53
CA GLN A 168 -23.93 -30.78 30.74
C GLN A 168 -24.26 -29.91 29.52
N ALA A 169 -23.24 -29.45 28.79
CA ALA A 169 -23.44 -28.72 27.54
C ALA A 169 -24.04 -29.62 26.46
N LEU A 170 -23.52 -30.84 26.25
CA LEU A 170 -24.06 -31.82 25.30
C LEU A 170 -25.52 -32.19 25.62
N GLU A 171 -25.81 -32.48 26.90
CA GLU A 171 -27.18 -32.79 27.37
C GLU A 171 -28.15 -31.63 27.05
N THR A 172 -27.69 -30.40 27.28
CA THR A 172 -28.52 -29.20 27.05
C THR A 172 -28.70 -28.91 25.56
N VAL A 173 -27.67 -29.13 24.73
CA VAL A 173 -27.77 -29.01 23.27
C VAL A 173 -28.78 -30.01 22.72
N GLN A 174 -28.75 -31.27 23.19
CA GLN A 174 -29.74 -32.27 22.79
C GLN A 174 -31.17 -31.82 23.08
N ARG A 175 -31.39 -31.14 24.21
CA ARG A 175 -32.71 -30.64 24.61
C ARG A 175 -33.11 -29.35 23.90
N LEU A 176 -32.20 -28.40 23.73
CA LEU A 176 -32.52 -27.01 23.36
C LEU A 176 -32.19 -26.66 21.91
N LEU A 177 -31.34 -27.40 21.20
CA LEU A 177 -31.02 -27.07 19.80
C LEU A 177 -32.27 -27.07 18.90
N PRO A 178 -33.14 -28.10 18.93
CA PRO A 178 -34.35 -28.07 18.09
C PRO A 178 -35.27 -26.89 18.44
N VAL A 179 -35.44 -26.61 19.73
CA VAL A 179 -36.31 -25.52 20.24
C VAL A 179 -35.77 -24.14 19.86
N LEU A 180 -34.47 -23.91 19.98
CA LEU A 180 -33.84 -22.64 19.65
C LEU A 180 -33.83 -22.39 18.14
N CYS A 181 -33.63 -23.42 17.33
CA CYS A 181 -33.69 -23.29 15.88
C CYS A 181 -35.13 -23.04 15.39
N GLN A 182 -36.10 -23.80 15.90
CA GLN A 182 -37.48 -23.73 15.45
C GLN A 182 -38.23 -22.49 15.97
N ASP A 183 -38.11 -22.20 17.27
CA ASP A 183 -38.93 -21.16 17.91
C ASP A 183 -38.25 -19.78 17.91
N HIS A 184 -36.91 -19.73 17.78
CA HIS A 184 -36.14 -18.49 17.88
C HIS A 184 -35.29 -18.19 16.64
N GLY A 185 -35.37 -19.02 15.60
CA GLY A 185 -34.69 -18.80 14.31
C GLY A 185 -33.15 -18.81 14.38
N LEU A 186 -32.57 -19.40 15.44
CA LEU A 186 -31.12 -19.55 15.53
C LEU A 186 -30.63 -20.65 14.59
N THR A 187 -29.41 -20.53 14.09
CA THR A 187 -28.79 -21.62 13.33
C THR A 187 -28.17 -22.67 14.25
N PRO A 188 -28.02 -23.94 13.80
CA PRO A 188 -27.29 -24.95 14.55
C PRO A 188 -25.89 -24.49 14.97
N ASP A 189 -25.17 -23.79 14.07
CA ASP A 189 -23.83 -23.26 14.35
C ASP A 189 -23.84 -22.21 15.47
N GLN A 190 -24.86 -21.35 15.52
CA GLN A 190 -25.01 -20.38 16.61
C GLN A 190 -25.25 -21.08 17.95
N VAL A 191 -26.07 -22.13 17.97
CA VAL A 191 -26.32 -22.93 19.18
C VAL A 191 -25.05 -23.65 19.63
N VAL A 192 -24.29 -24.22 18.70
CA VAL A 192 -22.99 -24.84 18.97
C VAL A 192 -22.01 -23.82 19.55
N ALA A 193 -21.89 -22.63 18.96
CA ALA A 193 -21.00 -21.57 19.45
C ALA A 193 -21.32 -21.18 20.91
N ILE A 194 -22.60 -21.05 21.24
CA ILE A 194 -23.03 -20.77 22.63
C ILE A 194 -22.64 -21.93 23.55
N ALA A 195 -22.89 -23.17 23.12
CA ALA A 195 -22.61 -24.36 23.91
C ALA A 195 -21.11 -24.57 24.16
N SER A 196 -20.27 -24.30 23.17
CA SER A 196 -18.82 -24.49 23.23
C SER A 196 -18.09 -23.54 24.19
N HIS A 197 -18.68 -22.39 24.53
CA HIS A 197 -18.02 -21.41 25.40
C HIS A 197 -18.86 -20.95 26.60
N GLY A 198 -20.15 -20.72 26.40
CA GLY A 198 -21.10 -20.34 27.44
C GLY A 198 -21.69 -21.54 28.19
N GLY A 199 -21.67 -22.72 27.57
CA GLY A 199 -22.14 -23.99 28.14
C GLY A 199 -23.64 -24.02 28.40
N LYS A 200 -24.08 -25.00 29.20
CA LYS A 200 -25.49 -25.19 29.61
C LYS A 200 -26.18 -23.91 30.06
N GLN A 201 -25.50 -23.16 30.94
CA GLN A 201 -26.06 -21.96 31.55
C GLN A 201 -26.34 -20.85 30.55
N ALA A 202 -25.51 -20.69 29.52
CA ALA A 202 -25.74 -19.71 28.48
C ALA A 202 -26.93 -20.10 27.60
N LEU A 203 -27.02 -21.37 27.16
CA LEU A 203 -28.15 -21.86 26.35
C LEU A 203 -29.51 -21.67 27.05
N GLU A 204 -29.61 -22.05 28.31
CA GLU A 204 -30.84 -21.86 29.11
C GLU A 204 -31.19 -20.37 29.27
N THR A 205 -30.18 -19.50 29.36
CA THR A 205 -30.38 -18.06 29.47
C THR A 205 -30.79 -17.43 28.15
N VAL A 206 -30.23 -17.88 27.02
CA VAL A 206 -30.63 -17.45 25.68
C VAL A 206 -32.07 -17.82 25.42
N GLN A 207 -32.48 -19.05 25.71
CA GLN A 207 -33.88 -19.48 25.59
C GLN A 207 -34.82 -18.55 26.38
N ARG A 208 -34.42 -18.13 27.58
CA ARG A 208 -35.24 -17.26 28.44
C ARG A 208 -35.22 -15.79 28.02
N LEU A 209 -34.07 -15.26 27.62
CA LEU A 209 -33.86 -13.81 27.47
C LEU A 209 -33.81 -13.33 26.02
N LEU A 210 -33.64 -14.19 25.02
CA LEU A 210 -33.61 -13.77 23.62
C LEU A 210 -34.89 -13.01 23.22
N PRO A 211 -36.11 -13.49 23.51
CA PRO A 211 -37.33 -12.75 23.17
C PRO A 211 -37.38 -11.37 23.83
N VAL A 212 -37.01 -11.29 25.12
CA VAL A 212 -37.03 -10.06 25.92
C VAL A 212 -36.00 -9.04 25.41
N LEU A 213 -34.79 -9.49 25.08
CA LEU A 213 -33.73 -8.62 24.57
C LEU A 213 -34.02 -8.11 23.16
N CYS A 214 -34.65 -8.93 22.32
CA CYS A 214 -35.04 -8.52 20.97
C CYS A 214 -36.24 -7.55 21.01
N GLN A 215 -37.29 -7.87 21.76
CA GLN A 215 -38.53 -7.08 21.79
C GLN A 215 -38.38 -5.78 22.58
N ASP A 216 -37.84 -5.86 23.81
CA ASP A 216 -37.83 -4.70 24.72
C ASP A 216 -36.59 -3.81 24.54
N HIS A 217 -35.50 -4.37 24.01
CA HIS A 217 -34.20 -3.66 23.91
C HIS A 217 -33.67 -3.52 22.48
N GLY A 218 -34.39 -4.04 21.48
CA GLY A 218 -34.05 -3.91 20.05
C GLY A 218 -32.74 -4.57 19.64
N LEU A 219 -32.27 -5.57 20.40
CA LEU A 219 -31.10 -6.35 20.02
C LEU A 219 -31.43 -7.37 18.93
N THR A 220 -30.47 -7.69 18.08
CA THR A 220 -30.62 -8.76 17.09
C THR A 220 -30.30 -10.14 17.71
N PRO A 221 -30.84 -11.25 17.16
CA PRO A 221 -30.44 -12.59 17.57
C PRO A 221 -28.91 -12.78 17.54
N ASP A 222 -28.24 -12.27 16.51
CA ASP A 222 -26.78 -12.35 16.38
C ASP A 222 -26.04 -11.62 17.51
N GLN A 223 -26.54 -10.45 17.95
CA GLN A 223 -25.97 -9.74 19.09
C GLN A 223 -26.13 -10.54 20.39
N VAL A 224 -27.28 -11.18 20.60
CA VAL A 224 -27.53 -12.05 21.76
C VAL A 224 -26.60 -13.27 21.72
N VAL A 225 -26.44 -13.90 20.56
CA VAL A 225 -25.51 -15.02 20.35
C VAL A 225 -24.07 -14.58 20.66
N ALA A 226 -23.62 -13.43 20.16
CA ALA A 226 -22.27 -12.92 20.41
C ALA A 226 -21.99 -12.71 21.91
N ILE A 227 -22.97 -12.23 22.68
CA ILE A 227 -22.84 -12.09 24.14
C ILE A 227 -22.78 -13.46 24.82
N ALA A 228 -23.60 -14.41 24.37
CA ALA A 228 -23.76 -15.73 24.97
C ALA A 228 -22.57 -16.67 24.71
N SER A 229 -21.90 -16.55 23.56
CA SER A 229 -20.81 -17.40 23.09
C SER A 229 -19.46 -17.14 23.78
N ASN A 230 -19.47 -16.72 25.05
CA ASN A 230 -18.30 -16.41 25.85
C ASN A 230 -18.37 -17.07 27.23
N ILE A 231 -17.23 -17.26 27.89
CA ILE A 231 -17.18 -17.78 29.25
C ILE A 231 -17.92 -16.81 30.18
N GLY A 232 -18.97 -17.31 30.81
CA GLY A 232 -19.87 -16.49 31.64
C GLY A 232 -20.98 -15.79 30.86
N GLY A 233 -21.31 -16.23 29.63
CA GLY A 233 -22.35 -15.64 28.77
C GLY A 233 -23.69 -15.42 29.47
N LYS A 234 -24.14 -16.36 30.33
CA LYS A 234 -25.32 -16.17 31.20
C LYS A 234 -25.25 -14.85 31.98
N GLN A 235 -24.13 -14.63 32.66
CA GLN A 235 -23.93 -13.47 33.51
C GLN A 235 -23.90 -12.18 32.68
N ALA A 236 -23.32 -12.24 31.48
CA ALA A 236 -23.29 -11.11 30.56
C ALA A 236 -24.71 -10.76 30.08
N LEU A 237 -25.51 -11.74 29.62
CA LEU A 237 -26.90 -11.54 29.18
C LEU A 237 -27.79 -10.94 30.28
N GLU A 238 -27.74 -11.50 31.50
CA GLU A 238 -28.50 -10.96 32.64
C GLU A 238 -28.09 -9.52 32.99
N THR A 239 -26.81 -9.20 32.79
CA THR A 239 -26.30 -7.84 33.05
C THR A 239 -26.67 -6.86 31.95
N VAL A 240 -26.68 -7.28 30.68
CA VAL A 240 -27.14 -6.47 29.55
C VAL A 240 -28.62 -6.12 29.73
N GLN A 241 -29.46 -7.11 30.03
CA GLN A 241 -30.88 -6.88 30.32
C GLN A 241 -31.07 -5.81 31.42
N ARG A 242 -30.24 -5.85 32.47
CA ARG A 242 -30.35 -4.92 33.61
C ARG A 242 -29.76 -3.53 33.31
N LEU A 243 -28.62 -3.46 32.63
CA LEU A 243 -27.82 -2.23 32.53
C LEU A 243 -27.92 -1.52 31.17
N LEU A 244 -28.40 -2.16 30.11
CA LEU A 244 -28.53 -1.52 28.80
C LEU A 244 -29.38 -0.24 28.86
N PRO A 245 -30.57 -0.22 29.51
CA PRO A 245 -31.35 1.02 29.61
C PRO A 245 -30.60 2.13 30.34
N VAL A 246 -29.96 1.81 31.47
CA VAL A 246 -29.22 2.76 32.31
C VAL A 246 -28.00 3.33 31.58
N LEU A 247 -27.22 2.49 30.89
CA LEU A 247 -26.04 2.92 30.15
C LEU A 247 -26.42 3.78 28.93
N CYS A 248 -27.53 3.48 28.27
CA CYS A 248 -27.98 4.27 27.12
C CYS A 248 -28.60 5.61 27.53
N GLN A 249 -29.42 5.62 28.58
CA GLN A 249 -30.14 6.82 29.02
C GLN A 249 -29.24 7.78 29.80
N ASP A 250 -28.47 7.27 30.76
CA ASP A 250 -27.72 8.12 31.70
C ASP A 250 -26.30 8.43 31.21
N HIS A 251 -25.71 7.56 30.39
CA HIS A 251 -24.31 7.66 29.95
C HIS A 251 -24.16 7.87 28.44
N GLY A 252 -25.27 7.94 27.68
CA GLY A 252 -25.25 8.22 26.24
C GLY A 252 -24.61 7.12 25.38
N LEU A 253 -24.42 5.92 25.91
CA LEU A 253 -23.90 4.80 25.14
C LEU A 253 -24.96 4.27 24.16
N THR A 254 -24.49 3.67 23.07
CA THR A 254 -25.38 2.98 22.12
C THR A 254 -25.58 1.51 22.50
N PRO A 255 -26.68 0.87 22.08
CA PRO A 255 -26.86 -0.57 22.25
C PRO A 255 -25.69 -1.38 21.67
N ALA A 256 -25.16 -0.96 20.52
CA ALA A 256 -24.00 -1.60 19.89
C ALA A 256 -22.74 -1.55 20.78
N GLN A 257 -22.48 -0.42 21.44
CA GLN A 257 -21.36 -0.29 22.39
C GLN A 257 -21.55 -1.18 23.63
N VAL A 258 -22.77 -1.26 24.16
CA VAL A 258 -23.08 -2.15 25.29
C VAL A 258 -22.89 -3.62 24.91
N VAL A 259 -23.34 -4.02 23.72
CA VAL A 259 -23.12 -5.37 23.18
C VAL A 259 -21.63 -5.65 23.03
N ALA A 260 -20.84 -4.75 22.44
CA ALA A 260 -19.40 -4.93 22.26
C ALA A 260 -18.65 -5.16 23.60
N ILE A 261 -19.02 -4.43 24.65
CA ILE A 261 -18.46 -4.63 26.00
C ILE A 261 -18.86 -6.02 26.55
N ALA A 262 -20.11 -6.43 26.32
CA ALA A 262 -20.67 -7.67 26.85
C ALA A 262 -20.17 -8.93 26.13
N SER A 263 -19.81 -8.83 24.86
CA SER A 263 -19.36 -9.93 23.98
C SER A 263 -17.92 -10.40 24.23
N ASN A 264 -17.46 -10.32 25.48
CA ASN A 264 -16.12 -10.72 25.90
C ASN A 264 -16.18 -11.53 27.20
N ASN A 265 -15.13 -12.31 27.48
CA ASN A 265 -15.04 -13.04 28.75
C ASN A 265 -15.03 -12.05 29.93
N GLY A 266 -15.98 -12.23 30.85
CA GLY A 266 -16.20 -11.30 31.94
C GLY A 266 -17.00 -10.03 31.57
N GLY A 267 -17.77 -10.04 30.48
CA GLY A 267 -18.59 -8.90 30.02
C GLY A 267 -19.46 -8.27 31.12
N LYS A 268 -20.04 -9.08 32.03
CA LYS A 268 -20.74 -8.57 33.24
C LYS A 268 -19.87 -7.60 34.04
N GLN A 269 -18.64 -8.02 34.34
CA GLN A 269 -17.71 -7.26 35.15
C GLN A 269 -17.28 -5.97 34.44
N ALA A 270 -17.11 -6.03 33.11
CA ALA A 270 -16.79 -4.87 32.30
C ALA A 270 -17.94 -3.85 32.31
N LEU A 271 -19.19 -4.28 32.06
CA LEU A 271 -20.38 -3.41 32.08
C LEU A 271 -20.60 -2.74 33.44
N GLU A 272 -20.52 -3.50 34.54
CA GLU A 272 -20.65 -2.95 35.91
C GLU A 272 -19.54 -1.92 36.20
N THR A 273 -18.34 -2.13 35.65
CA THR A 273 -17.22 -1.20 35.81
C THR A 273 -17.39 0.04 34.95
N VAL A 274 -17.90 -0.07 33.72
CA VAL A 274 -18.22 1.07 32.85
C VAL A 274 -19.28 1.95 33.52
N GLN A 275 -20.36 1.37 34.03
CA GLN A 275 -21.39 2.12 34.76
C GLN A 275 -20.78 2.92 35.94
N ARG A 276 -19.83 2.32 36.66
CA ARG A 276 -19.20 2.96 37.83
C ARG A 276 -18.14 4.00 37.45
N LEU A 277 -17.32 3.73 36.44
CA LEU A 277 -16.10 4.50 36.16
C LEU A 277 -16.20 5.46 34.97
N LEU A 278 -17.15 5.27 34.05
CA LEU A 278 -17.30 6.16 32.89
C LEU A 278 -17.45 7.63 33.31
N PRO A 279 -18.31 8.01 34.28
CA PRO A 279 -18.43 9.40 34.69
C PRO A 279 -17.11 9.97 35.25
N VAL A 280 -16.39 9.18 36.04
CA VAL A 280 -15.13 9.59 36.68
C VAL A 280 -14.00 9.73 35.65
N LEU A 281 -13.91 8.81 34.70
CA LEU A 281 -12.89 8.84 33.64
C LEU A 281 -13.13 10.01 32.68
N CYS A 282 -14.38 10.29 32.32
CA CYS A 282 -14.70 11.43 31.46
C CYS A 282 -14.47 12.76 32.16
N GLN A 283 -14.97 12.94 33.39
CA GLN A 283 -14.92 14.22 34.08
C GLN A 283 -13.52 14.55 34.63
N ALA A 284 -12.82 13.57 35.23
CA ALA A 284 -11.56 13.82 35.90
C ALA A 284 -10.31 13.57 35.03
N HIS A 285 -10.44 12.78 33.95
CA HIS A 285 -9.30 12.38 33.12
C HIS A 285 -9.46 12.78 31.64
N GLY A 286 -10.55 13.45 31.28
CA GLY A 286 -10.79 13.95 29.92
C GLY A 286 -10.99 12.86 28.86
N LEU A 287 -11.25 11.61 29.27
CA LEU A 287 -11.49 10.53 28.32
C LEU A 287 -12.88 10.64 27.69
N THR A 288 -12.99 10.25 26.43
CA THR A 288 -14.30 10.18 25.75
C THR A 288 -15.04 8.87 26.12
N PRO A 289 -16.39 8.84 26.03
CA PRO A 289 -17.15 7.60 26.18
C PRO A 289 -16.65 6.50 25.25
N ASP A 290 -16.28 6.85 24.01
CA ASP A 290 -15.76 5.90 23.02
C ASP A 290 -14.42 5.28 23.45
N GLN A 291 -13.52 6.07 24.02
CA GLN A 291 -12.26 5.57 24.58
C GLN A 291 -12.50 4.61 25.76
N VAL A 292 -13.46 4.93 26.64
CA VAL A 292 -13.83 4.05 27.76
C VAL A 292 -14.43 2.74 27.25
N VAL A 293 -15.32 2.80 26.25
CA VAL A 293 -15.90 1.62 25.60
C VAL A 293 -14.83 0.76 24.95
N ALA A 294 -13.88 1.35 24.23
CA ALA A 294 -12.79 0.62 23.59
C ALA A 294 -11.99 -0.19 24.61
N ILE A 295 -11.53 0.46 25.69
CA ILE A 295 -10.80 -0.23 26.78
C ILE A 295 -11.64 -1.36 27.41
N ALA A 296 -12.94 -1.12 27.60
CA ALA A 296 -13.86 -2.08 28.21
C ALA A 296 -14.18 -3.29 27.32
N SER A 297 -14.11 -3.14 26.00
CA SER A 297 -14.51 -4.14 24.99
C SER A 297 -13.44 -5.19 24.71
N ASN A 298 -12.64 -5.53 25.73
CA ASN A 298 -11.58 -6.52 25.68
C ASN A 298 -11.70 -7.51 26.84
N ASN A 299 -11.09 -8.70 26.71
CA ASN A 299 -11.03 -9.64 27.84
C ASN A 299 -10.29 -8.99 29.02
N GLY A 300 -10.96 -8.94 30.17
CA GLY A 300 -10.44 -8.24 31.35
C GLY A 300 -10.63 -6.73 31.32
N GLY A 301 -11.55 -6.18 30.51
CA GLY A 301 -11.85 -4.75 30.42
C GLY A 301 -12.07 -4.05 31.77
N LYS A 302 -12.70 -4.72 32.75
CA LYS A 302 -12.77 -4.24 34.15
C LYS A 302 -11.39 -3.89 34.71
N GLN A 303 -10.45 -4.82 34.58
CA GLN A 303 -9.10 -4.67 35.12
C GLN A 303 -8.35 -3.55 34.39
N ALA A 304 -8.54 -3.42 33.08
CA ALA A 304 -7.95 -2.34 32.30
C ALA A 304 -8.49 -0.97 32.75
N LEU A 305 -9.81 -0.79 32.87
CA LEU A 305 -10.43 0.45 33.33
C LEU A 305 -9.99 0.87 34.73
N GLU A 306 -9.99 -0.05 35.70
CA GLU A 306 -9.50 0.22 37.07
C GLU A 306 -8.02 0.63 37.08
N THR A 307 -7.23 0.07 36.17
CA THR A 307 -5.80 0.40 36.05
C THR A 307 -5.58 1.75 35.37
N VAL A 308 -6.35 2.07 34.33
CA VAL A 308 -6.31 3.39 33.66
C VAL A 308 -6.67 4.49 34.67
N GLN A 309 -7.74 4.32 35.43
CA GLN A 309 -8.12 5.28 36.47
C GLN A 309 -6.97 5.54 37.47
N ARG A 310 -6.22 4.48 37.84
CA ARG A 310 -5.13 4.58 38.81
C ARG A 310 -3.84 5.14 38.20
N LEU A 311 -3.48 4.73 36.99
CA LEU A 311 -2.16 4.96 36.41
C LEU A 311 -2.10 6.09 35.38
N LEU A 312 -3.22 6.51 34.77
CA LEU A 312 -3.21 7.58 33.78
C LEU A 312 -2.56 8.86 34.33
N PRO A 313 -2.91 9.38 35.53
CA PRO A 313 -2.27 10.59 36.05
C PRO A 313 -0.76 10.41 36.25
N VAL A 314 -0.34 9.24 36.74
CA VAL A 314 1.07 8.93 37.02
C VAL A 314 1.87 8.84 35.73
N LEU A 315 1.35 8.14 34.71
CA LEU A 315 2.01 7.97 33.42
C LEU A 315 2.14 9.30 32.67
N CYS A 316 1.12 10.14 32.71
CA CYS A 316 1.16 11.46 32.09
C CYS A 316 2.16 12.39 32.79
N GLN A 317 2.12 12.46 34.13
CA GLN A 317 2.95 13.39 34.90
C GLN A 317 4.41 12.96 34.98
N ALA A 318 4.68 11.67 35.22
CA ALA A 318 6.04 11.18 35.46
C ALA A 318 6.79 10.76 34.17
N HIS A 319 6.07 10.40 33.11
CA HIS A 319 6.67 9.84 31.89
C HIS A 319 6.28 10.60 30.62
N GLY A 320 5.50 11.68 30.72
CA GLY A 320 5.13 12.53 29.58
C GLY A 320 4.23 11.84 28.55
N LEU A 321 3.61 10.71 28.89
CA LEU A 321 2.69 10.02 27.98
C LEU A 321 1.38 10.80 27.83
N THR A 322 0.79 10.76 26.65
CA THR A 322 -0.53 11.38 26.42
C THR A 322 -1.66 10.45 26.91
N PRO A 323 -2.84 11.00 27.26
CA PRO A 323 -4.02 10.18 27.56
C PRO A 323 -4.33 9.19 26.43
N ASP A 324 -4.18 9.59 25.17
CA ASP A 324 -4.42 8.73 24.01
C ASP A 324 -3.43 7.56 23.94
N GLN A 325 -2.15 7.78 24.26
CA GLN A 325 -1.16 6.71 24.34
C GLN A 325 -1.50 5.71 25.47
N VAL A 326 -1.94 6.20 26.63
CA VAL A 326 -2.37 5.36 27.75
C VAL A 326 -3.61 4.54 27.36
N VAL A 327 -4.58 5.15 26.67
CA VAL A 327 -5.78 4.47 26.16
C VAL A 327 -5.39 3.39 25.14
N ALA A 328 -4.48 3.68 24.21
CA ALA A 328 -4.02 2.71 23.22
C ALA A 328 -3.44 1.45 23.91
N ILE A 329 -2.51 1.62 24.86
CA ILE A 329 -1.93 0.51 25.62
C ILE A 329 -3.02 -0.29 26.36
N ALA A 330 -4.01 0.39 26.93
CA ALA A 330 -5.09 -0.22 27.69
C ALA A 330 -6.11 -0.97 26.82
N ASN A 331 -6.28 -0.57 25.57
CA ASN A 331 -7.26 -1.09 24.61
C ASN A 331 -6.81 -2.42 23.96
N ASN A 332 -6.30 -3.35 24.77
CA ASN A 332 -5.82 -4.65 24.32
C ASN A 332 -6.11 -5.71 25.39
N ASN A 333 -6.14 -6.99 24.99
CA ASN A 333 -6.22 -8.08 25.96
C ASN A 333 -5.00 -8.05 26.89
N GLY A 334 -5.27 -7.95 28.20
CA GLY A 334 -4.22 -7.77 29.20
C GLY A 334 -3.72 -6.32 29.34
N GLY A 335 -4.47 -5.31 28.90
CA GLY A 335 -4.09 -3.89 29.00
C GLY A 335 -3.66 -3.43 30.40
N LYS A 336 -4.27 -3.97 31.47
CA LYS A 336 -3.77 -3.77 32.86
C LYS A 336 -2.30 -4.13 33.00
N GLN A 337 -1.94 -5.32 32.53
CA GLN A 337 -0.58 -5.85 32.64
C GLN A 337 0.39 -5.03 31.79
N ALA A 338 -0.05 -4.58 30.60
CA ALA A 338 0.76 -3.71 29.75
C ALA A 338 1.04 -2.36 30.44
N LEU A 339 0.02 -1.70 30.99
CA LEU A 339 0.17 -0.42 31.72
C LEU A 339 1.09 -0.53 32.94
N GLU A 340 0.92 -1.56 33.78
CA GLU A 340 1.78 -1.78 34.96
C GLU A 340 3.23 -2.03 34.54
N THR A 341 3.46 -2.73 33.43
CA THR A 341 4.80 -2.98 32.90
C THR A 341 5.41 -1.73 32.27
N VAL A 342 4.63 -0.91 31.55
CA VAL A 342 5.11 0.36 31.00
C VAL A 342 5.56 1.29 32.11
N GLN A 343 4.76 1.45 33.17
CA GLN A 343 5.15 2.24 34.34
C GLN A 343 6.49 1.77 34.93
N ARG A 344 6.71 0.44 34.98
CA ARG A 344 7.93 -0.14 35.56
C ARG A 344 9.14 -0.04 34.64
N LEU A 345 8.98 -0.29 33.35
CA LEU A 345 10.08 -0.50 32.41
C LEU A 345 10.39 0.71 31.51
N LEU A 346 9.47 1.66 31.31
CA LEU A 346 9.70 2.82 30.46
C LEU A 346 10.96 3.60 30.86
N PRO A 347 11.20 3.94 32.14
CA PRO A 347 12.43 4.65 32.53
C PRO A 347 13.70 3.88 32.18
N VAL A 348 13.70 2.56 32.44
CA VAL A 348 14.85 1.67 32.20
C VAL A 348 15.12 1.54 30.70
N LEU A 349 14.08 1.30 29.89
CA LEU A 349 14.22 1.15 28.44
C LEU A 349 14.70 2.45 27.76
N CYS A 350 14.26 3.61 28.24
CA CYS A 350 14.69 4.89 27.71
C CYS A 350 16.13 5.24 28.12
N GLN A 351 16.47 5.04 29.39
CA GLN A 351 17.79 5.42 29.92
C GLN A 351 18.90 4.44 29.51
N ASP A 352 18.65 3.13 29.63
CA ASP A 352 19.69 2.11 29.45
C ASP A 352 19.81 1.61 28.00
N HIS A 353 18.76 1.78 27.20
CA HIS A 353 18.70 1.27 25.81
C HIS A 353 18.41 2.35 24.77
N GLY A 354 18.28 3.62 25.17
CA GLY A 354 18.12 4.74 24.25
C GLY A 354 16.80 4.73 23.46
N LEU A 355 15.80 3.97 23.92
CA LEU A 355 14.49 3.91 23.24
C LEU A 355 13.66 5.15 23.54
N SER A 356 12.89 5.59 22.55
CA SER A 356 11.92 6.67 22.76
C SER A 356 10.67 6.17 23.52
N PRO A 357 9.97 7.06 24.26
CA PRO A 357 8.67 6.72 24.86
C PRO A 357 7.67 6.19 23.82
N ASP A 358 7.67 6.74 22.60
CA ASP A 358 6.79 6.31 21.51
C ASP A 358 7.07 4.87 21.07
N GLN A 359 8.34 4.45 20.99
CA GLN A 359 8.71 3.05 20.71
C GLN A 359 8.22 2.12 21.83
N VAL A 360 8.37 2.50 23.09
CA VAL A 360 7.87 1.72 24.24
C VAL A 360 6.34 1.60 24.20
N VAL A 361 5.64 2.69 23.89
CA VAL A 361 4.18 2.70 23.71
C VAL A 361 3.76 1.79 22.57
N ALA A 362 4.44 1.84 21.42
CA ALA A 362 4.15 0.98 20.29
C ALA A 362 4.22 -0.50 20.67
N ILE A 363 5.33 -0.93 21.28
CA ILE A 363 5.51 -2.32 21.75
C ILE A 363 4.41 -2.74 22.74
N ALA A 364 4.03 -1.83 23.65
CA ALA A 364 3.01 -2.07 24.66
C ALA A 364 1.58 -2.13 24.11
N ASN A 365 1.31 -1.45 22.98
CA ASN A 365 0.02 -1.34 22.32
C ASN A 365 -0.32 -2.60 21.47
N ASN A 366 -0.12 -3.78 22.05
CA ASN A 366 -0.41 -5.06 21.42
C ASN A 366 -0.91 -6.06 22.47
N ASN A 367 -1.63 -7.09 22.02
CA ASN A 367 -2.00 -8.19 22.90
C ASN A 367 -0.74 -8.86 23.45
N GLY A 368 -0.62 -8.90 24.77
CA GLY A 368 0.59 -9.39 25.43
C GLY A 368 1.76 -8.39 25.47
N GLY A 369 1.51 -7.09 25.32
CA GLY A 369 2.55 -6.04 25.37
C GLY A 369 3.48 -6.11 26.60
N LYS A 370 2.97 -6.53 27.77
CA LYS A 370 3.82 -6.84 28.94
C LYS A 370 4.95 -7.84 28.60
N GLN A 371 4.57 -8.94 27.95
CA GLN A 371 5.51 -10.01 27.60
C GLN A 371 6.53 -9.53 26.57
N ALA A 372 6.09 -8.73 25.59
CA ALA A 372 6.98 -8.12 24.60
C ALA A 372 8.00 -7.19 25.26
N LEU A 373 7.57 -6.27 26.13
CA LEU A 373 8.46 -5.35 26.85
C LEU A 373 9.48 -6.07 27.75
N GLU A 374 9.04 -7.04 28.56
CA GLU A 374 9.94 -7.83 29.43
C GLU A 374 10.98 -8.62 28.62
N THR A 375 10.57 -9.12 27.45
CA THR A 375 11.47 -9.88 26.57
C THR A 375 12.43 -8.98 25.83
N LEU A 376 11.96 -7.82 25.37
CA LEU A 376 12.79 -6.81 24.72
C LEU A 376 13.88 -6.29 25.67
N GLN A 377 13.53 -5.96 26.91
CA GLN A 377 14.52 -5.59 27.93
C GLN A 377 15.62 -6.65 28.08
N ARG A 378 15.23 -7.94 28.09
CA ARG A 378 16.18 -9.05 28.25
C ARG A 378 17.02 -9.32 27.01
N LEU A 379 16.45 -9.24 25.81
CA LEU A 379 17.07 -9.71 24.58
C LEU A 379 17.66 -8.61 23.70
N LEU A 380 17.27 -7.35 23.86
CA LEU A 380 17.81 -6.24 23.06
C LEU A 380 19.34 -6.18 23.12
N PRO A 381 20.00 -6.23 24.30
CA PRO A 381 21.46 -6.21 24.35
C PRO A 381 22.10 -7.40 23.60
N VAL A 382 21.52 -8.59 23.74
CA VAL A 382 22.05 -9.82 23.11
C VAL A 382 21.87 -9.76 21.59
N LEU A 383 20.70 -9.35 21.11
CA LEU A 383 20.40 -9.25 19.68
C LEU A 383 21.27 -8.19 18.99
N CYS A 384 21.51 -7.05 19.62
CA CYS A 384 22.38 -6.02 19.07
C CYS A 384 23.86 -6.42 19.08
N GLN A 385 24.36 -6.99 20.18
CA GLN A 385 25.78 -7.30 20.33
C GLN A 385 26.20 -8.56 19.57
N THR A 386 25.37 -9.61 19.59
CA THR A 386 25.72 -10.92 19.02
C THR A 386 25.27 -11.07 17.57
N HIS A 387 24.14 -10.46 17.20
CA HIS A 387 23.55 -10.64 15.87
C HIS A 387 23.55 -9.37 15.01
N ALA A 388 24.21 -8.30 15.50
CA ALA A 388 24.34 -7.01 14.82
C ALA A 388 23.01 -6.38 14.37
N LEU A 389 21.91 -6.70 15.04
CA LEU A 389 20.62 -6.07 14.80
C LEU A 389 20.59 -4.66 15.39
N THR A 390 19.92 -3.73 14.72
CA THR A 390 19.73 -2.38 15.25
C THR A 390 18.61 -2.37 16.30
N PRO A 391 18.61 -1.41 17.25
CA PRO A 391 17.50 -1.24 18.19
C PRO A 391 16.14 -1.12 17.47
N ASP A 392 16.09 -0.41 16.34
CA ASP A 392 14.86 -0.25 15.56
C ASP A 392 14.35 -1.57 14.97
N GLN A 393 15.25 -2.45 14.51
CA GLN A 393 14.87 -3.80 14.06
C GLN A 393 14.30 -4.64 15.21
N VAL A 394 14.91 -4.57 16.39
CA VAL A 394 14.41 -5.29 17.58
C VAL A 394 13.04 -4.75 18.02
N VAL A 395 12.84 -3.43 17.95
CA VAL A 395 11.55 -2.78 18.21
C VAL A 395 10.50 -3.22 17.19
N ALA A 396 10.85 -3.28 15.90
CA ALA A 396 9.93 -3.73 14.85
C ALA A 396 9.44 -5.17 15.08
N ILE A 397 10.34 -6.09 15.47
CA ILE A 397 9.99 -7.48 15.82
C ILE A 397 9.07 -7.51 17.05
N ALA A 398 9.34 -6.67 18.05
CA ALA A 398 8.58 -6.66 19.30
C ALA A 398 7.20 -6.01 19.18
N ASN A 399 7.02 -5.09 18.23
CA ASN A 399 5.80 -4.29 18.01
C ASN A 399 4.71 -5.05 17.24
N ASN A 400 4.40 -6.27 17.68
CA ASN A 400 3.38 -7.13 17.09
C ASN A 400 2.76 -8.04 18.15
N ASN A 401 1.57 -8.59 17.88
CA ASN A 401 0.97 -9.60 18.74
C ASN A 401 1.88 -10.83 18.81
N GLY A 402 2.29 -11.18 20.03
CA GLY A 402 3.25 -12.26 20.24
C GLY A 402 4.71 -11.86 20.02
N GLY A 403 5.06 -10.57 20.05
CA GLY A 403 6.45 -10.08 19.89
C GLY A 403 7.49 -10.78 20.77
N LYS A 404 7.13 -11.21 21.99
CA LYS A 404 7.99 -12.08 22.82
C LYS A 404 8.43 -13.34 22.07
N GLN A 405 7.47 -14.04 21.47
CA GLN A 405 7.72 -15.29 20.76
C GLN A 405 8.57 -15.05 19.52
N ALA A 406 8.33 -13.96 18.81
CA ALA A 406 9.12 -13.57 17.65
C ALA A 406 10.58 -13.29 18.05
N LEU A 407 10.82 -12.47 19.08
CA LEU A 407 12.18 -12.17 19.58
C LEU A 407 12.96 -13.41 20.02
N GLU A 408 12.33 -14.30 20.82
CA GLU A 408 12.96 -15.56 21.25
C GLU A 408 13.29 -16.47 20.06
N THR A 409 12.45 -16.42 19.01
CA THR A 409 12.66 -17.23 17.80
C THR A 409 13.75 -16.65 16.90
N VAL A 410 13.82 -15.32 16.76
CA VAL A 410 14.91 -14.64 16.04
C VAL A 410 16.25 -14.95 16.70
N GLN A 411 16.36 -14.82 18.02
CA GLN A 411 17.58 -15.18 18.75
C GLN A 411 18.03 -16.63 18.44
N ARG A 412 17.07 -17.56 18.37
CA ARG A 412 17.35 -18.98 18.14
C ARG A 412 17.67 -19.31 16.68
N LEU A 413 16.92 -18.75 15.73
CA LEU A 413 16.93 -19.18 14.32
C LEU A 413 17.69 -18.26 13.38
N LEU A 414 17.98 -17.01 13.76
CA LEU A 414 18.73 -16.09 12.88
C LEU A 414 20.08 -16.69 12.44
N PRO A 415 20.91 -17.29 13.30
CA PRO A 415 22.17 -17.90 12.86
C PRO A 415 21.95 -19.03 11.85
N VAL A 416 20.97 -19.91 12.11
CA VAL A 416 20.66 -21.07 11.27
C VAL A 416 20.12 -20.64 9.90
N LEU A 417 19.23 -19.66 9.87
CA LEU A 417 18.66 -19.14 8.62
C LEU A 417 19.70 -18.40 7.77
N CYS A 418 20.65 -17.69 8.41
CA CYS A 418 21.70 -17.00 7.68
C CYS A 418 22.77 -17.98 7.15
N GLN A 419 23.22 -18.91 7.97
CA GLN A 419 24.32 -19.83 7.63
C GLN A 419 23.87 -20.94 6.69
N ASP A 420 22.74 -21.59 6.97
CA ASP A 420 22.32 -22.79 6.25
C ASP A 420 21.41 -22.48 5.06
N HIS A 421 20.68 -21.35 5.10
CA HIS A 421 19.68 -20.99 4.10
C HIS A 421 20.01 -19.71 3.31
N GLY A 422 21.15 -19.06 3.61
CA GLY A 422 21.64 -17.89 2.89
C GLY A 422 20.77 -16.63 3.03
N LEU A 423 19.88 -16.58 4.03
CA LEU A 423 19.07 -15.39 4.28
C LEU A 423 19.90 -14.28 4.95
N THR A 424 19.52 -13.04 4.71
CA THR A 424 20.11 -11.88 5.36
C THR A 424 19.43 -11.59 6.70
N PRO A 425 20.11 -10.93 7.67
CA PRO A 425 19.46 -10.45 8.89
C PRO A 425 18.22 -9.61 8.61
N ASP A 426 18.25 -8.75 7.58
CA ASP A 426 17.12 -7.90 7.19
C ASP A 426 15.91 -8.73 6.72
N GLN A 427 16.13 -9.80 5.95
CA GLN A 427 15.06 -10.72 5.56
C GLN A 427 14.47 -11.45 6.76
N VAL A 428 15.30 -11.89 7.71
CA VAL A 428 14.83 -12.54 8.96
C VAL A 428 14.01 -11.56 9.80
N VAL A 429 14.46 -10.30 9.92
CA VAL A 429 13.71 -9.24 10.60
C VAL A 429 12.37 -8.96 9.92
N ALA A 430 12.34 -8.89 8.58
CA ALA A 430 11.11 -8.69 7.82
C ALA A 430 10.09 -9.81 8.11
N ILE A 431 10.50 -11.08 8.04
CA ILE A 431 9.63 -12.23 8.36
C ILE A 431 9.11 -12.16 9.80
N ALA A 432 9.96 -11.74 10.73
CA ALA A 432 9.65 -11.72 12.15
C ALA A 432 8.76 -10.54 12.59
N SER A 433 8.69 -9.47 11.79
CA SER A 433 8.03 -8.20 12.14
C SER A 433 6.53 -8.18 11.83
N HIS A 434 5.86 -9.33 12.00
CA HIS A 434 4.42 -9.49 11.81
C HIS A 434 3.81 -10.35 12.92
N ASP A 435 2.49 -10.24 13.09
CA ASP A 435 1.72 -11.14 13.94
C ASP A 435 1.97 -12.61 13.56
N GLY A 436 2.45 -13.38 14.53
CA GLY A 436 2.84 -14.77 14.31
C GLY A 436 4.22 -14.97 13.68
N GLY A 437 5.12 -13.97 13.72
CA GLY A 437 6.48 -14.05 13.16
C GLY A 437 7.29 -15.28 13.58
N LYS A 438 7.11 -15.79 14.82
CA LYS A 438 7.66 -17.10 15.25
C LYS A 438 7.27 -18.22 14.29
N GLN A 439 5.97 -18.32 14.00
CA GLN A 439 5.43 -19.39 13.15
C GLN A 439 5.94 -19.25 11.72
N ALA A 440 6.04 -18.03 11.20
CA ALA A 440 6.61 -17.76 9.89
C ALA A 440 8.07 -18.22 9.82
N LEU A 441 8.92 -17.82 10.77
CA LEU A 441 10.34 -18.23 10.82
C LEU A 441 10.53 -19.75 10.91
N GLU A 442 9.80 -20.42 11.80
CA GLU A 442 9.85 -21.90 11.94
C GLU A 442 9.41 -22.60 10.64
N THR A 443 8.47 -21.99 9.91
CA THR A 443 7.99 -22.53 8.64
C THR A 443 8.96 -22.28 7.49
N VAL A 444 9.59 -21.11 7.44
CA VAL A 444 10.64 -20.79 6.46
C VAL A 444 11.82 -21.75 6.64
N GLN A 445 12.29 -21.96 7.86
CA GLN A 445 13.36 -22.94 8.14
C GLN A 445 13.01 -24.34 7.60
N ARG A 446 11.74 -24.75 7.75
CA ARG A 446 11.29 -26.09 7.32
C ARG A 446 11.03 -26.20 5.82
N LEU A 447 10.44 -25.18 5.20
CA LEU A 447 9.90 -25.25 3.84
C LEU A 447 10.74 -24.54 2.78
N LEU A 448 11.65 -23.64 3.14
CA LEU A 448 12.50 -22.95 2.16
C LEU A 448 13.28 -23.94 1.28
N PRO A 449 13.93 -25.00 1.80
CA PRO A 449 14.64 -25.95 0.95
C PRO A 449 13.72 -26.63 -0.07
N VAL A 450 12.52 -27.06 0.37
CA VAL A 450 11.54 -27.78 -0.47
C VAL A 450 10.94 -26.86 -1.53
N LEU A 451 10.61 -25.62 -1.18
CA LEU A 451 10.04 -24.65 -2.12
C LEU A 451 11.07 -24.20 -3.18
N CYS A 452 12.34 -24.06 -2.79
CA CYS A 452 13.39 -23.70 -3.75
C CYS A 452 13.76 -24.86 -4.67
N GLN A 453 13.95 -26.07 -4.13
CA GLN A 453 14.43 -27.23 -4.90
C GLN A 453 13.32 -27.85 -5.76
N ASP A 454 12.12 -28.06 -5.19
CA ASP A 454 11.07 -28.82 -5.87
C ASP A 454 10.11 -27.93 -6.66
N HIS A 455 9.96 -26.66 -6.26
CA HIS A 455 8.98 -25.73 -6.85
C HIS A 455 9.64 -24.55 -7.59
N GLY A 456 10.97 -24.47 -7.61
CA GLY A 456 11.74 -23.45 -8.34
C GLY A 456 11.56 -22.02 -7.84
N LEU A 457 11.07 -21.83 -6.61
CA LEU A 457 10.94 -20.50 -6.01
C LEU A 457 12.30 -19.96 -5.56
N THR A 458 12.47 -18.65 -5.56
CA THR A 458 13.68 -18.02 -5.01
C THR A 458 13.54 -17.77 -3.50
N PRO A 459 14.66 -17.66 -2.76
CA PRO A 459 14.62 -17.24 -1.36
C PRO A 459 13.87 -15.91 -1.16
N ASP A 460 14.02 -14.96 -2.08
CA ASP A 460 13.30 -13.67 -2.03
C ASP A 460 11.79 -13.84 -2.16
N GLN A 461 11.33 -14.74 -3.03
CA GLN A 461 9.90 -15.06 -3.17
C GLN A 461 9.36 -15.72 -1.89
N VAL A 462 10.12 -16.66 -1.31
CA VAL A 462 9.73 -17.30 -0.04
C VAL A 462 9.67 -16.28 1.10
N VAL A 463 10.62 -15.35 1.17
CA VAL A 463 10.63 -14.25 2.14
C VAL A 463 9.43 -13.33 1.94
N ALA A 464 9.09 -12.98 0.69
CA ALA A 464 7.93 -12.13 0.40
C ALA A 464 6.62 -12.77 0.86
N ILE A 465 6.43 -14.08 0.64
CA ILE A 465 5.26 -14.82 1.12
C ILE A 465 5.23 -14.85 2.67
N ALA A 466 6.38 -15.07 3.29
CA ALA A 466 6.50 -15.21 4.74
C ALA A 466 6.35 -13.90 5.52
N SER A 467 6.67 -12.76 4.90
CA SER A 467 6.68 -11.42 5.51
C SER A 467 5.29 -10.76 5.50
N ASN A 468 4.28 -11.51 5.95
CA ASN A 468 2.88 -11.07 6.05
C ASN A 468 2.21 -11.77 7.23
N ILE A 469 1.08 -11.22 7.70
CA ILE A 469 0.30 -11.86 8.77
C ILE A 469 -0.22 -13.21 8.26
N GLY A 470 0.14 -14.27 8.99
CA GLY A 470 -0.18 -15.64 8.59
C GLY A 470 0.75 -16.23 7.52
N GLY A 471 1.98 -15.70 7.35
CA GLY A 471 2.98 -16.21 6.40
C GLY A 471 3.23 -17.72 6.46
N LYS A 472 3.17 -18.34 7.66
CA LYS A 472 3.16 -19.82 7.80
C LYS A 472 2.08 -20.48 6.95
N GLN A 473 0.85 -19.98 7.09
CA GLN A 473 -0.32 -20.54 6.41
C GLN A 473 -0.19 -20.35 4.89
N ALA A 474 0.31 -19.19 4.46
CA ALA A 474 0.57 -18.93 3.05
C ALA A 474 1.60 -19.91 2.48
N LEU A 475 2.76 -20.10 3.14
CA LEU A 475 3.81 -21.03 2.70
C LEU A 475 3.32 -22.49 2.62
N GLU A 476 2.62 -22.98 3.66
CA GLU A 476 2.04 -24.33 3.65
C GLU A 476 1.03 -24.51 2.52
N THR A 477 0.29 -23.45 2.18
CA THR A 477 -0.69 -23.47 1.08
C THR A 477 -0.01 -23.40 -0.28
N VAL A 478 1.04 -22.60 -0.44
CA VAL A 478 1.85 -22.53 -1.67
C VAL A 478 2.46 -23.89 -1.97
N GLN A 479 3.07 -24.55 -0.98
CA GLN A 479 3.60 -25.91 -1.15
C GLN A 479 2.52 -26.89 -1.67
N ARG A 480 1.30 -26.78 -1.15
CA ARG A 480 0.20 -27.69 -1.52
C ARG A 480 -0.44 -27.35 -2.87
N LEU A 481 -0.63 -26.06 -3.18
CA LEU A 481 -1.47 -25.60 -4.30
C LEU A 481 -0.70 -25.07 -5.50
N LEU A 482 0.58 -24.72 -5.37
CA LEU A 482 1.37 -24.22 -6.51
C LEU A 482 1.36 -25.21 -7.68
N PRO A 483 1.60 -26.53 -7.50
CA PRO A 483 1.57 -27.47 -8.62
C PRO A 483 0.20 -27.50 -9.32
N VAL A 484 -0.89 -27.51 -8.55
CA VAL A 484 -2.27 -27.58 -9.04
C VAL A 484 -2.66 -26.29 -9.80
N LEU A 485 -2.30 -25.12 -9.27
CA LEU A 485 -2.60 -23.84 -9.90
C LEU A 485 -1.79 -23.64 -11.19
N CYS A 486 -0.55 -24.11 -11.23
CA CYS A 486 0.28 -24.02 -12.42
C CYS A 486 -0.16 -25.01 -13.51
N GLN A 487 -0.39 -26.28 -13.15
CA GLN A 487 -0.70 -27.33 -14.12
C GLN A 487 -2.14 -27.26 -14.64
N ASP A 488 -3.12 -27.07 -13.74
CA ASP A 488 -4.53 -27.18 -14.11
C ASP A 488 -5.13 -25.82 -14.51
N HIS A 489 -4.58 -24.71 -14.01
CA HIS A 489 -5.14 -23.36 -14.21
C HIS A 489 -4.22 -22.43 -15.01
N GLY A 490 -3.03 -22.90 -15.43
CA GLY A 490 -2.11 -22.16 -16.29
C GLY A 490 -1.49 -20.91 -15.65
N LEU A 491 -1.51 -20.81 -14.31
CA LEU A 491 -0.86 -19.71 -13.60
C LEU A 491 0.66 -19.90 -13.56
N THR A 492 1.41 -18.81 -13.52
CA THR A 492 2.87 -18.87 -13.33
C THR A 492 3.23 -18.90 -11.84
N PRO A 493 4.42 -19.43 -11.46
CA PRO A 493 4.92 -19.32 -10.09
C PRO A 493 4.91 -17.88 -9.57
N ASP A 494 5.27 -16.90 -10.41
CA ASP A 494 5.26 -15.48 -10.06
C ASP A 494 3.85 -14.97 -9.74
N GLN A 495 2.82 -15.42 -10.47
CA GLN A 495 1.43 -15.08 -10.18
C GLN A 495 0.96 -15.70 -8.87
N VAL A 496 1.33 -16.96 -8.60
CA VAL A 496 1.01 -17.63 -7.33
C VAL A 496 1.69 -16.92 -6.16
N VAL A 497 2.96 -16.53 -6.30
CA VAL A 497 3.71 -15.74 -5.31
C VAL A 497 3.03 -14.39 -5.10
N ALA A 498 2.62 -13.70 -6.16
CA ALA A 498 1.92 -12.42 -6.06
C ALA A 498 0.58 -12.52 -5.32
N ILE A 499 -0.15 -13.63 -5.44
CA ILE A 499 -1.39 -13.85 -4.66
C ILE A 499 -1.05 -14.16 -3.19
N ALA A 500 0.00 -14.95 -2.96
CA ALA A 500 0.37 -15.42 -1.64
C ALA A 500 1.06 -14.37 -0.75
N SER A 501 1.67 -13.34 -1.35
CA SER A 501 2.49 -12.33 -0.67
C SER A 501 1.68 -11.18 -0.05
N HIS A 502 0.48 -11.47 0.46
CA HIS A 502 -0.40 -10.53 1.14
C HIS A 502 -1.06 -11.18 2.35
N ASP A 503 -1.57 -10.35 3.26
CA ASP A 503 -2.36 -10.79 4.41
C ASP A 503 -3.55 -11.66 3.96
N GLY A 504 -3.61 -12.87 4.49
CA GLY A 504 -4.61 -13.86 4.08
C GLY A 504 -4.29 -14.61 2.78
N GLY A 505 -3.04 -14.64 2.32
CA GLY A 505 -2.61 -15.33 1.08
C GLY A 505 -3.09 -16.77 0.96
N LYS A 506 -3.14 -17.55 2.05
CA LYS A 506 -3.78 -18.89 2.08
C LYS A 506 -5.21 -18.85 1.55
N GLN A 507 -6.01 -17.94 2.10
CA GLN A 507 -7.43 -17.82 1.77
C GLN A 507 -7.60 -17.38 0.32
N ALA A 508 -6.76 -16.47 -0.16
CA ALA A 508 -6.77 -16.03 -1.55
C ALA A 508 -6.46 -17.20 -2.49
N LEU A 509 -5.40 -17.97 -2.25
CA LEU A 509 -5.02 -19.13 -3.08
C LEU A 509 -6.11 -20.21 -3.13
N GLU A 510 -6.67 -20.60 -1.99
CA GLU A 510 -7.77 -21.58 -1.92
C GLU A 510 -9.01 -21.07 -2.69
N THR A 511 -9.26 -19.76 -2.66
CA THR A 511 -10.38 -19.15 -3.38
C THR A 511 -10.13 -19.04 -4.87
N VAL A 512 -8.89 -18.73 -5.29
CA VAL A 512 -8.50 -18.73 -6.71
C VAL A 512 -8.65 -20.11 -7.31
N GLN A 513 -8.16 -21.15 -6.64
CA GLN A 513 -8.36 -22.54 -7.09
C GLN A 513 -9.84 -22.87 -7.31
N ARG A 514 -10.71 -22.41 -6.40
CA ARG A 514 -12.15 -22.69 -6.47
C ARG A 514 -12.89 -21.85 -7.51
N LEU A 515 -12.57 -20.55 -7.62
CA LEU A 515 -13.38 -19.58 -8.37
C LEU A 515 -12.79 -19.16 -9.72
N LEU A 516 -11.50 -19.40 -10.00
CA LEU A 516 -10.90 -19.05 -11.29
C LEU A 516 -11.67 -19.68 -12.46
N PRO A 517 -12.02 -20.99 -12.46
CA PRO A 517 -12.76 -21.56 -13.58
C PRO A 517 -14.11 -20.86 -13.81
N VAL A 518 -14.86 -20.58 -12.74
CA VAL A 518 -16.19 -19.96 -12.79
C VAL A 518 -16.12 -18.51 -13.27
N LEU A 519 -15.14 -17.75 -12.77
CA LEU A 519 -14.94 -16.34 -13.17
C LEU A 519 -14.48 -16.23 -14.64
N CYS A 520 -13.65 -17.14 -15.11
CA CYS A 520 -13.20 -17.14 -16.50
C CYS A 520 -14.31 -17.59 -17.47
N GLN A 521 -15.01 -18.67 -17.15
CA GLN A 521 -16.02 -19.28 -18.04
C GLN A 521 -17.32 -18.47 -18.07
N ASP A 522 -17.85 -18.11 -16.90
CA ASP A 522 -19.20 -17.52 -16.81
C ASP A 522 -19.17 -15.98 -16.91
N HIS A 523 -18.05 -15.35 -16.52
CA HIS A 523 -17.95 -13.89 -16.44
C HIS A 523 -16.92 -13.30 -17.43
N GLY A 524 -16.25 -14.14 -18.22
CA GLY A 524 -15.31 -13.70 -19.26
C GLY A 524 -14.05 -13.02 -18.74
N LEU A 525 -13.72 -13.17 -17.46
CA LEU A 525 -12.49 -12.61 -16.90
C LEU A 525 -11.27 -13.42 -17.36
N THR A 526 -10.14 -12.75 -17.51
CA THR A 526 -8.86 -13.40 -17.78
C THR A 526 -8.21 -13.90 -16.49
N PRO A 527 -7.37 -14.94 -16.54
CA PRO A 527 -6.58 -15.35 -15.37
C PRO A 527 -5.76 -14.19 -14.78
N ALA A 528 -5.23 -13.30 -15.63
CA ALA A 528 -4.50 -12.11 -15.18
C ALA A 528 -5.38 -11.13 -14.38
N GLN A 529 -6.63 -10.92 -14.77
CA GLN A 529 -7.58 -10.10 -14.00
C GLN A 529 -7.95 -10.77 -12.67
N VAL A 530 -8.14 -12.09 -12.66
CA VAL A 530 -8.41 -12.84 -11.41
C VAL A 530 -7.22 -12.73 -10.45
N VAL A 531 -5.99 -12.87 -10.96
CA VAL A 531 -4.76 -12.65 -10.17
C VAL A 531 -4.71 -11.23 -9.63
N ALA A 532 -4.99 -10.22 -10.46
CA ALA A 532 -5.01 -8.81 -10.04
C ALA A 532 -6.05 -8.52 -8.94
N ILE A 533 -7.17 -9.24 -8.87
CA ILE A 533 -8.14 -9.09 -7.78
C ILE A 533 -7.65 -9.81 -6.51
N ALA A 534 -6.98 -10.95 -6.68
CA ALA A 534 -6.53 -11.81 -5.59
C ALA A 534 -5.26 -11.30 -4.88
N SER A 535 -4.40 -10.55 -5.57
CA SER A 535 -3.11 -10.03 -5.08
C SER A 535 -3.23 -8.80 -4.17
N HIS A 536 -4.15 -8.84 -3.21
CA HIS A 536 -4.40 -7.77 -2.25
C HIS A 536 -4.87 -8.34 -0.89
N GLY A 537 -4.72 -7.55 0.16
CA GLY A 537 -5.27 -7.86 1.48
C GLY A 537 -6.78 -8.09 1.40
N GLY A 538 -7.22 -9.31 1.75
CA GLY A 538 -8.61 -9.72 1.62
C GLY A 538 -9.04 -10.19 0.23
N GLY A 539 -8.10 -10.60 -0.65
CA GLY A 539 -8.38 -11.07 -2.01
C GLY A 539 -9.49 -12.13 -2.14
N LYS A 540 -9.60 -13.07 -1.17
CA LYS A 540 -10.74 -14.01 -1.09
C LYS A 540 -12.09 -13.29 -1.12
N GLN A 541 -12.24 -12.28 -0.27
CA GLN A 541 -13.48 -11.53 -0.12
C GLN A 541 -13.79 -10.74 -1.40
N ALA A 542 -12.76 -10.18 -2.03
CA ALA A 542 -12.91 -9.48 -3.31
C ALA A 542 -13.38 -10.45 -4.41
N LEU A 543 -12.75 -11.62 -4.57
CA LEU A 543 -13.14 -12.63 -5.56
C LEU A 543 -14.59 -13.12 -5.38
N GLU A 544 -14.99 -13.47 -4.16
CA GLU A 544 -16.36 -13.89 -3.85
C GLU A 544 -17.37 -12.77 -4.16
N THR A 545 -16.98 -11.51 -3.93
CA THR A 545 -17.84 -10.36 -4.21
C THR A 545 -17.92 -10.05 -5.69
N VAL A 546 -16.83 -10.18 -6.45
CA VAL A 546 -16.82 -10.03 -7.91
C VAL A 546 -17.72 -11.07 -8.56
N GLN A 547 -17.61 -12.34 -8.16
CA GLN A 547 -18.50 -13.39 -8.65
C GLN A 547 -19.98 -13.05 -8.43
N ARG A 548 -20.31 -12.49 -7.26
CA ARG A 548 -21.68 -12.16 -6.89
C ARG A 548 -22.20 -10.88 -7.57
N LEU A 549 -21.38 -9.83 -7.65
CA LEU A 549 -21.82 -8.49 -8.02
C LEU A 549 -21.48 -8.07 -9.44
N LEU A 550 -20.54 -8.72 -10.13
CA LEU A 550 -20.17 -8.35 -11.51
C LEU A 550 -21.40 -8.36 -12.44
N PRO A 551 -22.25 -9.40 -12.48
CA PRO A 551 -23.43 -9.38 -13.35
C PRO A 551 -24.39 -8.23 -13.03
N VAL A 552 -24.60 -7.96 -11.74
CA VAL A 552 -25.50 -6.91 -11.25
C VAL A 552 -24.97 -5.52 -11.62
N LEU A 553 -23.68 -5.26 -11.39
CA LEU A 553 -23.05 -3.97 -11.67
C LEU A 553 -23.01 -3.68 -13.17
N CYS A 554 -22.73 -4.68 -14.00
CA CYS A 554 -22.73 -4.52 -15.46
C CYS A 554 -24.15 -4.25 -15.99
N GLN A 555 -25.14 -5.03 -15.55
CA GLN A 555 -26.51 -4.92 -16.09
C GLN A 555 -27.27 -3.70 -15.55
N ALA A 556 -27.20 -3.43 -14.25
CA ALA A 556 -27.99 -2.38 -13.61
C ALA A 556 -27.33 -1.00 -13.65
N HIS A 557 -25.99 -0.93 -13.75
CA HIS A 557 -25.25 0.32 -13.66
C HIS A 557 -24.34 0.60 -14.88
N GLY A 558 -24.33 -0.29 -15.88
CA GLY A 558 -23.58 -0.10 -17.12
C GLY A 558 -22.06 -0.08 -16.96
N LEU A 559 -21.54 -0.62 -15.84
CA LEU A 559 -20.10 -0.74 -15.63
C LEU A 559 -19.50 -1.84 -16.51
N THR A 560 -18.26 -1.66 -16.95
CA THR A 560 -17.53 -2.70 -17.68
C THR A 560 -16.88 -3.70 -16.71
N PRO A 561 -16.61 -4.95 -17.15
CA PRO A 561 -15.81 -5.88 -16.36
C PRO A 561 -14.46 -5.28 -15.92
N ASP A 562 -13.80 -4.52 -16.78
CA ASP A 562 -12.54 -3.84 -16.45
C ASP A 562 -12.70 -2.81 -15.32
N GLN A 563 -13.82 -2.07 -15.29
CA GLN A 563 -14.10 -1.14 -14.19
C GLN A 563 -14.38 -1.90 -12.89
N VAL A 564 -15.11 -3.01 -12.93
CA VAL A 564 -15.35 -3.85 -11.75
C VAL A 564 -14.03 -4.44 -11.23
N VAL A 565 -13.17 -4.93 -12.11
CA VAL A 565 -11.82 -5.41 -11.77
C VAL A 565 -11.00 -4.29 -11.13
N ALA A 566 -10.99 -3.09 -11.73
CA ALA A 566 -10.26 -1.95 -11.20
C ALA A 566 -10.74 -1.51 -9.80
N ILE A 567 -12.04 -1.65 -9.49
CA ILE A 567 -12.55 -1.37 -8.13
C ILE A 567 -12.12 -2.47 -7.14
N ALA A 568 -12.08 -3.72 -7.61
CA ALA A 568 -11.80 -4.89 -6.77
C ALA A 568 -10.31 -5.10 -6.49
N SER A 569 -9.41 -4.63 -7.36
CA SER A 569 -7.94 -4.79 -7.28
C SER A 569 -7.26 -3.85 -6.29
N HIS A 570 -7.80 -3.75 -5.08
CA HIS A 570 -7.24 -3.00 -3.96
C HIS A 570 -7.62 -3.63 -2.62
N ASP A 571 -6.86 -3.32 -1.57
CA ASP A 571 -7.20 -3.72 -0.21
C ASP A 571 -8.61 -3.23 0.16
N GLY A 572 -9.48 -4.16 0.55
CA GLY A 572 -10.89 -3.87 0.82
C GLY A 572 -11.77 -3.78 -0.44
N GLY A 573 -11.37 -4.35 -1.58
CA GLY A 573 -12.14 -4.35 -2.83
C GLY A 573 -13.61 -4.79 -2.70
N LYS A 574 -13.90 -5.78 -1.84
CA LYS A 574 -15.29 -6.16 -1.47
C LYS A 574 -16.11 -4.96 -1.00
N GLN A 575 -15.55 -4.21 -0.06
CA GLN A 575 -16.21 -3.07 0.56
C GLN A 575 -16.44 -1.95 -0.46
N ALA A 576 -15.47 -1.73 -1.35
CA ALA A 576 -15.60 -0.77 -2.44
C ALA A 576 -16.72 -1.17 -3.41
N LEU A 577 -16.78 -2.43 -3.85
CA LEU A 577 -17.83 -2.93 -4.75
C LEU A 577 -19.23 -2.83 -4.15
N GLU A 578 -19.43 -3.27 -2.90
CA GLU A 578 -20.72 -3.16 -2.20
C GLU A 578 -21.15 -1.69 -2.04
N THR A 579 -20.19 -0.79 -1.84
CA THR A 579 -20.45 0.64 -1.73
C THR A 579 -20.77 1.28 -3.08
N VAL A 580 -20.09 0.88 -4.17
CA VAL A 580 -20.41 1.32 -5.53
C VAL A 580 -21.82 0.91 -5.91
N GLN A 581 -22.20 -0.36 -5.67
CA GLN A 581 -23.57 -0.84 -5.92
C GLN A 581 -24.61 0.04 -5.19
N ARG A 582 -24.33 0.39 -3.92
CA ARG A 582 -25.24 1.18 -3.09
C ARG A 582 -25.29 2.66 -3.46
N LEU A 583 -24.14 3.29 -3.73
CA LEU A 583 -24.01 4.75 -3.81
C LEU A 583 -23.88 5.29 -5.23
N LEU A 584 -23.51 4.49 -6.23
CA LEU A 584 -23.38 4.99 -7.61
C LEU A 584 -24.67 5.68 -8.11
N PRO A 585 -25.89 5.09 -7.95
CA PRO A 585 -27.11 5.77 -8.39
C PRO A 585 -27.33 7.11 -7.67
N VAL A 586 -27.07 7.14 -6.35
CA VAL A 586 -27.26 8.34 -5.52
C VAL A 586 -26.27 9.44 -5.92
N LEU A 587 -25.01 9.10 -6.11
CA LEU A 587 -23.96 10.05 -6.48
C LEU A 587 -24.17 10.63 -7.88
N CYS A 588 -24.62 9.82 -8.83
CA CYS A 588 -24.93 10.29 -10.18
C CYS A 588 -26.16 11.20 -10.18
N GLN A 589 -27.26 10.79 -9.53
CA GLN A 589 -28.52 11.53 -9.57
C GLN A 589 -28.50 12.81 -8.73
N ALA A 590 -27.95 12.76 -7.51
CA ALA A 590 -28.00 13.88 -6.57
C ALA A 590 -26.82 14.85 -6.70
N HIS A 591 -25.68 14.40 -7.23
CA HIS A 591 -24.45 15.20 -7.26
C HIS A 591 -23.85 15.36 -8.66
N GLY A 592 -24.48 14.79 -9.69
CA GLY A 592 -24.06 14.95 -11.09
C GLY A 592 -22.73 14.28 -11.42
N LEU A 593 -22.24 13.37 -10.57
CA LEU A 593 -21.00 12.64 -10.85
C LEU A 593 -21.22 11.60 -11.96
N THR A 594 -20.22 11.43 -12.81
CA THR A 594 -20.23 10.37 -13.83
C THR A 594 -19.85 9.02 -13.23
N PRO A 595 -20.30 7.89 -13.81
CA PRO A 595 -19.84 6.56 -13.40
C PRO A 595 -18.31 6.43 -13.40
N ASN A 596 -17.62 7.06 -14.37
CA ASN A 596 -16.15 7.05 -14.43
C ASN A 596 -15.50 7.76 -13.23
N GLN A 597 -16.08 8.87 -12.76
CA GLN A 597 -15.59 9.55 -11.55
C GLN A 597 -15.83 8.70 -10.31
N VAL A 598 -16.99 8.04 -10.19
CA VAL A 598 -17.29 7.12 -9.07
C VAL A 598 -16.32 5.94 -9.07
N VAL A 599 -16.04 5.34 -10.23
CA VAL A 599 -15.04 4.28 -10.40
C VAL A 599 -13.65 4.79 -9.98
N ALA A 600 -13.22 5.95 -10.45
CA ALA A 600 -11.92 6.52 -10.09
C ALA A 600 -11.76 6.80 -8.59
N ILE A 601 -12.84 7.14 -7.88
CA ILE A 601 -12.81 7.28 -6.41
C ILE A 601 -12.72 5.91 -5.74
N ALA A 602 -13.44 4.92 -6.26
CA ALA A 602 -13.55 3.58 -5.69
C ALA A 602 -12.31 2.70 -5.93
N SER A 603 -11.58 2.90 -7.03
CA SER A 603 -10.39 2.15 -7.45
C SER A 603 -9.13 2.55 -6.67
N ASN A 604 -9.24 2.60 -5.34
CA ASN A 604 -8.14 2.92 -4.42
C ASN A 604 -8.35 2.22 -3.07
N ILE A 605 -7.27 2.09 -2.30
CA ILE A 605 -7.35 1.58 -0.93
C ILE A 605 -8.30 2.46 -0.11
N GLY A 606 -9.34 1.85 0.48
CA GLY A 606 -10.35 2.58 1.23
C GLY A 606 -11.43 3.27 0.37
N GLY A 607 -11.63 2.85 -0.88
CA GLY A 607 -12.64 3.42 -1.80
C GLY A 607 -14.05 3.55 -1.19
N LYS A 608 -14.49 2.59 -0.37
CA LYS A 608 -15.75 2.69 0.42
C LYS A 608 -15.82 4.00 1.22
N GLN A 609 -14.78 4.27 1.99
CA GLN A 609 -14.70 5.42 2.87
C GLN A 609 -14.66 6.72 2.08
N ALA A 610 -13.95 6.73 0.95
CA ALA A 610 -13.90 7.88 0.06
C ALA A 610 -15.29 8.19 -0.52
N LEU A 611 -16.01 7.19 -1.05
CA LEU A 611 -17.36 7.36 -1.60
C LEU A 611 -18.38 7.88 -0.57
N GLU A 612 -18.41 7.28 0.63
CA GLU A 612 -19.30 7.73 1.72
C GLU A 612 -18.99 9.17 2.14
N THR A 613 -17.71 9.55 2.11
CA THR A 613 -17.28 10.91 2.46
C THR A 613 -17.62 11.90 1.35
N VAL A 614 -17.49 11.52 0.07
CA VAL A 614 -17.90 12.34 -1.07
C VAL A 614 -19.40 12.62 -1.00
N GLN A 615 -20.23 11.59 -0.79
CA GLN A 615 -21.68 11.78 -0.63
C GLN A 615 -22.01 12.80 0.46
N ARG A 616 -21.28 12.76 1.59
CA ARG A 616 -21.52 13.64 2.74
C ARG A 616 -20.97 15.05 2.55
N LEU A 617 -19.77 15.19 2.00
CA LEU A 617 -19.00 16.45 2.03
C LEU A 617 -19.00 17.21 0.70
N LEU A 618 -19.29 16.57 -0.43
CA LEU A 618 -19.33 17.27 -1.73
C LEU A 618 -20.26 18.49 -1.69
N PRO A 619 -21.50 18.42 -1.16
CA PRO A 619 -22.37 19.59 -1.09
C PRO A 619 -21.75 20.74 -0.27
N VAL A 620 -21.16 20.42 0.89
CA VAL A 620 -20.55 21.40 1.81
C VAL A 620 -19.32 22.05 1.20
N LEU A 621 -18.46 21.26 0.52
CA LEU A 621 -17.26 21.78 -0.12
C LEU A 621 -17.57 22.65 -1.34
N CYS A 622 -18.61 22.31 -2.12
CA CYS A 622 -19.02 23.13 -3.24
C CYS A 622 -19.72 24.42 -2.80
N GLN A 623 -20.67 24.33 -1.85
CA GLN A 623 -21.48 25.47 -1.43
C GLN A 623 -20.70 26.46 -0.56
N ASP A 624 -19.97 25.96 0.45
CA ASP A 624 -19.34 26.82 1.45
C ASP A 624 -17.90 27.22 1.08
N HIS A 625 -17.22 26.41 0.25
CA HIS A 625 -15.79 26.58 -0.06
C HIS A 625 -15.51 26.82 -1.55
N GLY A 626 -16.53 26.80 -2.42
CA GLY A 626 -16.42 27.11 -3.84
C GLY A 626 -15.62 26.09 -4.66
N LEU A 627 -15.41 24.87 -4.15
CA LEU A 627 -14.73 23.82 -4.91
C LEU A 627 -15.65 23.23 -5.98
N THR A 628 -15.07 22.85 -7.11
CA THR A 628 -15.80 22.13 -8.17
C THR A 628 -15.93 20.64 -7.86
N PRO A 629 -16.95 19.94 -8.39
CA PRO A 629 -17.04 18.48 -8.27
C PRO A 629 -15.76 17.77 -8.75
N ASP A 630 -15.13 18.25 -9.83
CA ASP A 630 -13.88 17.68 -10.35
C ASP A 630 -12.71 17.80 -9.37
N GLN A 631 -12.59 18.94 -8.68
CA GLN A 631 -11.59 19.12 -7.62
C GLN A 631 -11.85 18.18 -6.44
N VAL A 632 -13.11 18.02 -6.03
CA VAL A 632 -13.49 17.08 -4.96
C VAL A 632 -13.17 15.63 -5.37
N VAL A 633 -13.45 15.26 -6.62
CA VAL A 633 -13.10 13.94 -7.18
C VAL A 633 -11.58 13.74 -7.17
N ALA A 634 -10.78 14.72 -7.61
CA ALA A 634 -9.32 14.61 -7.62
C ALA A 634 -8.75 14.38 -6.21
N ILE A 635 -9.28 15.07 -5.20
CA ILE A 635 -8.93 14.88 -3.79
C ILE A 635 -9.34 13.48 -3.33
N ALA A 636 -10.56 13.05 -3.64
CA ALA A 636 -11.11 11.78 -3.20
C ALA A 636 -10.37 10.58 -3.82
N SER A 637 -10.00 10.65 -5.10
CA SER A 637 -9.32 9.58 -5.84
C SER A 637 -7.90 9.30 -5.35
N ASN A 638 -7.22 10.24 -4.71
CA ASN A 638 -5.82 10.03 -4.28
C ASN A 638 -5.60 10.30 -2.78
N GLY A 639 -6.25 11.33 -2.24
CA GLY A 639 -6.18 11.69 -0.82
C GLY A 639 -7.23 11.00 0.06
N GLY A 640 -8.30 10.48 -0.54
CA GLY A 640 -9.36 9.72 0.13
C GLY A 640 -10.19 10.51 1.15
N LYS A 641 -10.91 9.79 2.02
CA LYS A 641 -11.73 10.35 3.11
C LYS A 641 -10.97 11.37 3.96
N GLN A 642 -9.76 11.00 4.36
CA GLN A 642 -8.96 11.79 5.29
C GLN A 642 -8.58 13.15 4.69
N ALA A 643 -8.25 13.20 3.39
CA ALA A 643 -7.97 14.47 2.73
C ALA A 643 -9.23 15.35 2.65
N LEU A 644 -10.39 14.80 2.27
CA LEU A 644 -11.64 15.57 2.20
C LEU A 644 -12.04 16.20 3.55
N GLU A 645 -12.02 15.41 4.63
CA GLU A 645 -12.33 15.91 5.98
C GLU A 645 -11.33 17.00 6.43
N THR A 646 -10.07 16.86 6.02
CA THR A 646 -9.02 17.84 6.33
C THR A 646 -9.14 19.10 5.50
N VAL A 647 -9.50 19.00 4.22
CA VAL A 647 -9.77 20.14 3.34
C VAL A 647 -10.93 20.96 3.90
N GLN A 648 -12.05 20.32 4.27
CA GLN A 648 -13.17 21.02 4.91
C GLN A 648 -12.73 21.82 6.14
N ARG A 649 -11.84 21.25 6.95
CA ARG A 649 -11.37 21.87 8.20
C ARG A 649 -10.31 22.97 7.97
N LEU A 650 -9.38 22.76 7.04
CA LEU A 650 -8.16 23.58 6.90
C LEU A 650 -8.17 24.54 5.73
N LEU A 651 -9.03 24.36 4.72
CA LEU A 651 -9.07 25.27 3.58
C LEU A 651 -9.31 26.73 4.00
N PRO A 652 -10.28 27.05 4.90
CA PRO A 652 -10.46 28.43 5.35
C PRO A 652 -9.23 29.02 6.03
N VAL A 653 -8.57 28.21 6.88
CA VAL A 653 -7.38 28.64 7.64
C VAL A 653 -6.19 28.88 6.70
N LEU A 654 -5.94 27.97 5.76
CA LEU A 654 -4.84 28.07 4.80
C LEU A 654 -5.02 29.23 3.82
N CYS A 655 -6.25 29.47 3.36
CA CYS A 655 -6.52 30.60 2.47
C CYS A 655 -6.45 31.95 3.19
N GLN A 656 -7.09 32.07 4.36
CA GLN A 656 -7.21 33.36 5.06
C GLN A 656 -5.93 33.75 5.83
N ALA A 657 -5.33 32.79 6.55
CA ALA A 657 -4.18 33.08 7.41
C ALA A 657 -2.83 32.92 6.69
N HIS A 658 -2.76 32.07 5.66
CA HIS A 658 -1.51 31.74 4.98
C HIS A 658 -1.47 32.15 3.51
N GLY A 659 -2.57 32.73 2.97
CA GLY A 659 -2.61 33.31 1.63
C GLY A 659 -2.54 32.29 0.48
N LEU A 660 -2.80 31.01 0.75
CA LEU A 660 -2.84 29.98 -0.29
C LEU A 660 -4.14 30.06 -1.10
N THR A 661 -4.09 29.72 -2.38
CA THR A 661 -5.31 29.61 -3.21
C THR A 661 -6.01 28.27 -2.98
N PRO A 662 -7.33 28.18 -3.23
CA PRO A 662 -8.03 26.90 -3.21
C PRO A 662 -7.37 25.85 -4.12
N ASP A 663 -6.89 26.24 -5.30
CA ASP A 663 -6.21 25.33 -6.23
C ASP A 663 -4.90 24.77 -5.65
N GLN A 664 -4.14 25.59 -4.91
CA GLN A 664 -2.94 25.12 -4.22
C GLN A 664 -3.29 24.12 -3.11
N VAL A 665 -4.36 24.38 -2.35
CA VAL A 665 -4.85 23.45 -1.32
C VAL A 665 -5.31 22.14 -1.96
N VAL A 666 -6.02 22.20 -3.10
CA VAL A 666 -6.47 21.03 -3.87
C VAL A 666 -5.26 20.23 -4.38
N ALA A 667 -4.23 20.87 -4.92
CA ALA A 667 -3.03 20.19 -5.40
C ALA A 667 -2.31 19.42 -4.28
N ILE A 668 -2.19 20.02 -3.09
CA ILE A 668 -1.61 19.36 -1.91
C ILE A 668 -2.48 18.17 -1.47
N ALA A 669 -3.80 18.35 -1.48
CA ALA A 669 -4.76 17.34 -1.02
C ALA A 669 -4.94 16.16 -2.00
N SER A 670 -4.70 16.36 -3.30
CA SER A 670 -4.93 15.38 -4.37
C SER A 670 -3.81 14.33 -4.50
N ASN A 671 -3.06 14.09 -3.42
CA ASN A 671 -1.99 13.12 -3.34
C ASN A 671 -2.22 12.15 -2.18
N SER A 672 -1.66 10.95 -2.28
CA SER A 672 -1.66 9.98 -1.17
C SER A 672 -1.02 10.60 0.07
N GLY A 673 -1.77 10.63 1.18
CA GLY A 673 -1.35 11.32 2.40
C GLY A 673 -1.63 12.83 2.42
N GLY A 674 -2.49 13.34 1.54
CA GLY A 674 -2.85 14.77 1.45
C GLY A 674 -3.27 15.41 2.78
N LYS A 675 -3.99 14.68 3.65
CA LYS A 675 -4.27 15.11 5.05
C LYS A 675 -2.99 15.51 5.79
N GLN A 676 -2.00 14.62 5.76
CA GLN A 676 -0.75 14.81 6.47
C GLN A 676 0.03 15.99 5.90
N ALA A 677 0.02 16.14 4.56
CA ALA A 677 0.64 17.27 3.90
C ALA A 677 -0.04 18.59 4.30
N LEU A 678 -1.37 18.68 4.28
CA LEU A 678 -2.11 19.90 4.67
C LEU A 678 -1.87 20.29 6.14
N GLU A 679 -1.94 19.34 7.08
CA GLU A 679 -1.65 19.60 8.50
C GLU A 679 -0.21 20.07 8.72
N THR A 680 0.72 19.54 7.92
CA THR A 680 2.14 19.93 7.99
C THR A 680 2.37 21.30 7.37
N VAL A 681 1.72 21.62 6.26
CA VAL A 681 1.77 22.96 5.63
C VAL A 681 1.23 24.01 6.60
N GLN A 682 0.08 23.76 7.24
CA GLN A 682 -0.47 24.66 8.25
C GLN A 682 0.56 24.97 9.36
N ARG A 683 1.28 23.94 9.83
CA ARG A 683 2.26 24.07 10.92
C ARG A 683 3.58 24.71 10.46
N LEU A 684 4.11 24.32 9.29
CA LEU A 684 5.49 24.62 8.88
C LEU A 684 5.61 25.74 7.86
N LEU A 685 4.54 26.11 7.15
CA LEU A 685 4.61 27.21 6.17
C LEU A 685 5.12 28.51 6.79
N PRO A 686 4.66 28.97 7.98
CA PRO A 686 5.20 30.18 8.59
C PRO A 686 6.71 30.07 8.88
N VAL A 687 7.16 28.95 9.45
CA VAL A 687 8.56 28.70 9.83
C VAL A 687 9.47 28.65 8.61
N LEU A 688 9.04 27.97 7.54
CA LEU A 688 9.82 27.86 6.31
C LEU A 688 9.89 29.18 5.53
N CYS A 689 8.82 29.97 5.55
CA CYS A 689 8.83 31.27 4.87
C CYS A 689 9.60 32.33 5.66
N GLN A 690 9.42 32.40 6.98
CA GLN A 690 10.01 33.44 7.82
C GLN A 690 11.48 33.17 8.14
N ASP A 691 11.82 31.94 8.56
CA ASP A 691 13.16 31.63 9.06
C ASP A 691 14.10 31.12 7.94
N HIS A 692 13.54 30.53 6.89
CA HIS A 692 14.31 29.88 5.81
C HIS A 692 14.17 30.58 4.45
N GLY A 693 13.35 31.64 4.36
CA GLY A 693 13.21 32.47 3.16
C GLY A 693 12.55 31.79 1.96
N LEU A 694 11.88 30.66 2.15
CA LEU A 694 11.13 30.00 1.08
C LEU A 694 9.84 30.77 0.76
N THR A 695 9.42 30.73 -0.51
CA THR A 695 8.13 31.29 -0.92
C THR A 695 7.00 30.29 -0.67
N PRO A 696 5.74 30.76 -0.47
CA PRO A 696 4.59 29.87 -0.38
C PRO A 696 4.48 28.90 -1.57
N ASN A 697 4.80 29.35 -2.78
CA ASN A 697 4.78 28.51 -3.98
C ASN A 697 5.80 27.36 -3.92
N GLN A 698 6.99 27.61 -3.36
CA GLN A 698 8.00 26.56 -3.15
C GLN A 698 7.54 25.55 -2.10
N VAL A 699 6.92 26.01 -1.01
CA VAL A 699 6.34 25.13 0.02
C VAL A 699 5.21 24.27 -0.57
N VAL A 700 4.35 24.86 -1.41
CA VAL A 700 3.28 24.15 -2.13
C VAL A 700 3.86 23.10 -3.08
N ALA A 701 4.92 23.43 -3.84
CA ALA A 701 5.57 22.47 -4.75
C ALA A 701 6.12 21.25 -4.00
N ILE A 702 6.76 21.46 -2.84
CA ILE A 702 7.24 20.35 -1.99
C ILE A 702 6.07 19.53 -1.45
N ALA A 703 4.99 20.19 -1.03
CA ALA A 703 3.83 19.56 -0.42
C ALA A 703 2.94 18.79 -1.41
N SER A 704 2.93 19.17 -2.69
CA SER A 704 2.06 18.62 -3.74
C SER A 704 2.56 17.30 -4.34
N ASN A 705 3.28 16.51 -3.54
CA ASN A 705 3.86 15.23 -3.91
C ASN A 705 3.49 14.16 -2.87
N ILE A 706 3.52 12.89 -3.28
CA ILE A 706 3.37 11.76 -2.35
C ILE A 706 4.46 11.84 -1.28
N GLY A 707 4.04 11.86 -0.02
CA GLY A 707 4.95 12.04 1.13
C GLY A 707 5.35 13.49 1.41
N GLY A 708 4.60 14.49 0.91
CA GLY A 708 4.88 15.92 1.12
C GLY A 708 5.13 16.34 2.58
N LYS A 709 4.43 15.74 3.56
CA LYS A 709 4.74 15.92 5.00
C LYS A 709 6.20 15.63 5.31
N GLN A 710 6.67 14.46 4.89
CA GLN A 710 8.03 13.99 5.15
C GLN A 710 9.06 14.89 4.48
N ALA A 711 8.78 15.33 3.25
CA ALA A 711 9.64 16.26 2.54
C ALA A 711 9.74 17.61 3.27
N LEU A 712 8.62 18.21 3.69
CA LEU A 712 8.60 19.48 4.43
C LEU A 712 9.35 19.40 5.78
N GLU A 713 9.09 18.37 6.59
CA GLU A 713 9.78 18.16 7.87
C GLU A 713 11.30 17.99 7.66
N THR A 714 11.69 17.32 6.57
CA THR A 714 13.10 17.11 6.22
C THR A 714 13.75 18.40 5.71
N VAL A 715 13.06 19.19 4.90
CA VAL A 715 13.53 20.50 4.44
C VAL A 715 13.75 21.43 5.63
N GLN A 716 12.80 21.51 6.57
CA GLN A 716 12.97 22.31 7.78
C GLN A 716 14.24 21.91 8.56
N ARG A 717 14.51 20.60 8.68
CA ARG A 717 15.67 20.10 9.43
C ARG A 717 16.99 20.25 8.67
N LEU A 718 17.01 19.96 7.37
CA LEU A 718 18.25 19.80 6.59
C LEU A 718 18.60 21.01 5.73
N LEU A 719 17.66 21.92 5.42
CA LEU A 719 17.98 23.09 4.59
C LEU A 719 19.12 23.93 5.18
N PRO A 720 19.16 24.25 6.49
CA PRO A 720 20.28 24.99 7.06
C PRO A 720 21.62 24.27 6.90
N VAL A 721 21.64 22.95 7.17
CA VAL A 721 22.83 22.10 7.10
C VAL A 721 23.35 21.99 5.67
N LEU A 722 22.47 21.70 4.70
CA LEU A 722 22.83 21.57 3.29
C LEU A 722 23.32 22.90 2.68
N CYS A 723 22.75 24.03 3.10
CA CYS A 723 23.18 25.33 2.61
C CYS A 723 24.53 25.75 3.21
N GLN A 724 24.72 25.55 4.53
CA GLN A 724 25.92 25.99 5.24
C GLN A 724 27.13 25.08 5.01
N ASP A 725 26.94 23.76 5.11
CA ASP A 725 28.04 22.80 5.11
C ASP A 725 28.36 22.27 3.69
N HIS A 726 27.37 22.29 2.80
CA HIS A 726 27.49 21.70 1.46
C HIS A 726 27.32 22.72 0.32
N GLY A 727 27.00 23.98 0.63
CA GLY A 727 26.93 25.06 -0.37
C GLY A 727 25.74 24.96 -1.34
N LEU A 728 24.72 24.17 -1.03
CA LEU A 728 23.50 24.14 -1.83
C LEU A 728 22.71 25.44 -1.68
N THR A 729 22.05 25.86 -2.74
CA THR A 729 21.08 26.96 -2.69
C THR A 729 19.71 26.47 -2.22
N PRO A 730 18.87 27.33 -1.62
CA PRO A 730 17.49 26.97 -1.29
C PRO A 730 16.71 26.45 -2.49
N ASP A 731 16.91 27.01 -3.68
CA ASP A 731 16.23 26.56 -4.91
C ASP A 731 16.65 25.13 -5.31
N GLN A 732 17.92 24.77 -5.15
CA GLN A 732 18.40 23.40 -5.38
C GLN A 732 17.81 22.43 -4.34
N VAL A 733 17.71 22.83 -3.07
CA VAL A 733 17.06 22.02 -2.03
C VAL A 733 15.57 21.81 -2.35
N VAL A 734 14.88 22.86 -2.82
CA VAL A 734 13.48 22.78 -3.26
C VAL A 734 13.33 21.86 -4.47
N ALA A 735 14.23 21.92 -5.45
CA ALA A 735 14.20 21.04 -6.62
C ALA A 735 14.33 19.56 -6.23
N ILE A 736 15.23 19.23 -5.31
CA ILE A 736 15.38 17.86 -4.79
C ILE A 736 14.13 17.43 -4.00
N ALA A 737 13.58 18.33 -3.19
CA ALA A 737 12.45 18.05 -2.32
C ALA A 737 11.10 17.93 -3.05
N SER A 738 10.94 18.59 -4.21
CA SER A 738 9.68 18.69 -4.96
C SER A 738 9.39 17.49 -5.86
N ASN A 739 9.87 16.31 -5.45
CA ASN A 739 9.71 15.04 -6.15
C ASN A 739 9.22 13.94 -5.20
N ILE A 740 8.62 12.89 -5.75
CA ILE A 740 8.21 11.71 -4.97
C ILE A 740 9.45 11.13 -4.26
N GLY A 741 9.36 11.06 -2.93
CA GLY A 741 10.48 10.61 -2.09
C GLY A 741 11.53 11.70 -1.78
N GLY A 742 11.19 12.99 -1.90
CA GLY A 742 12.11 14.11 -1.64
C GLY A 742 12.86 14.04 -0.31
N LYS A 743 12.23 13.59 0.79
CA LYS A 743 12.92 13.29 2.06
C LYS A 743 14.13 12.37 1.86
N GLN A 744 13.89 11.25 1.19
CA GLN A 744 14.91 10.22 0.97
C GLN A 744 16.04 10.77 0.11
N ALA A 745 15.71 11.55 -0.93
CA ALA A 745 16.71 12.20 -1.76
C ALA A 745 17.57 13.19 -0.96
N LEU A 746 16.96 14.06 -0.14
CA LEU A 746 17.68 15.02 0.72
C LEU A 746 18.62 14.34 1.74
N GLU A 747 18.13 13.33 2.47
CA GLU A 747 18.94 12.57 3.42
C GLU A 747 20.12 11.86 2.71
N THR A 748 19.89 11.37 1.49
CA THR A 748 20.94 10.73 0.69
C THR A 748 21.95 11.73 0.15
N VAL A 749 21.52 12.91 -0.27
CA VAL A 749 22.40 14.01 -0.69
C VAL A 749 23.30 14.42 0.47
N GLN A 750 22.75 14.65 1.67
CA GLN A 750 23.55 14.96 2.85
C GLN A 750 24.64 13.91 3.11
N ARG A 751 24.28 12.62 2.99
CA ARG A 751 25.21 11.51 3.25
C ARG A 751 26.25 11.31 2.14
N LEU A 752 25.83 11.37 0.87
CA LEU A 752 26.64 10.93 -0.27
C LEU A 752 27.30 12.07 -1.04
N LEU A 753 26.83 13.31 -0.95
CA LEU A 753 27.41 14.42 -1.71
C LEU A 753 28.92 14.60 -1.44
N PRO A 754 29.41 14.59 -0.18
CA PRO A 754 30.85 14.68 0.06
C PRO A 754 31.63 13.52 -0.57
N VAL A 755 31.11 12.30 -0.48
CA VAL A 755 31.73 11.08 -1.01
C VAL A 755 31.79 11.12 -2.54
N LEU A 756 30.67 11.45 -3.20
CA LEU A 756 30.59 11.50 -4.66
C LEU A 756 31.48 12.60 -5.26
N CYS A 757 31.59 13.75 -4.59
CA CYS A 757 32.46 14.82 -5.04
C CYS A 757 33.95 14.49 -4.83
N GLN A 758 34.32 13.91 -3.68
CA GLN A 758 35.73 13.63 -3.37
C GLN A 758 36.26 12.38 -4.09
N ASP A 759 35.50 11.29 -4.10
CA ASP A 759 35.98 9.99 -4.58
C ASP A 759 35.69 9.76 -6.07
N HIS A 760 34.68 10.44 -6.63
CA HIS A 760 34.25 10.24 -8.02
C HIS A 760 34.30 11.51 -8.87
N GLY A 761 34.71 12.65 -8.30
CA GLY A 761 34.89 13.90 -9.04
C GLY A 761 33.60 14.52 -9.60
N LEU A 762 32.44 14.11 -9.09
CA LEU A 762 31.16 14.70 -9.51
C LEU A 762 31.02 16.12 -8.99
N THR A 763 30.45 17.00 -9.81
CA THR A 763 30.13 18.37 -9.40
C THR A 763 28.84 18.42 -8.58
N LEU A 764 28.69 19.48 -7.78
CA LEU A 764 27.46 19.71 -7.01
C LEU A 764 26.22 19.72 -7.91
N ASP A 765 26.29 20.40 -9.06
CA ASP A 765 25.16 20.48 -10.00
C ASP A 765 24.80 19.13 -10.60
N GLN A 766 25.79 18.25 -10.86
CA GLN A 766 25.53 16.89 -11.30
C GLN A 766 24.84 16.05 -10.22
N VAL A 767 25.25 16.17 -8.95
CA VAL A 767 24.59 15.48 -7.83
C VAL A 767 23.15 15.98 -7.66
N VAL A 768 22.92 17.29 -7.76
CA VAL A 768 21.58 17.88 -7.70
C VAL A 768 20.71 17.41 -8.87
N ALA A 769 21.25 17.34 -10.08
CA ALA A 769 20.53 16.84 -11.25
C ALA A 769 20.05 15.40 -11.04
N ILE A 770 20.93 14.50 -10.58
CA ILE A 770 20.57 13.11 -10.28
C ILE A 770 19.50 13.02 -9.17
N ALA A 771 19.61 13.87 -8.15
CA ALA A 771 18.73 13.85 -7.00
C ALA A 771 17.33 14.43 -7.27
N SER A 772 17.17 15.27 -8.30
CA SER A 772 15.95 16.05 -8.58
C SER A 772 14.90 15.30 -9.41
N HIS A 773 14.81 13.98 -9.25
CA HIS A 773 13.88 13.11 -9.95
C HIS A 773 13.22 12.10 -9.01
N GLY A 774 12.12 11.49 -9.47
CA GLY A 774 11.45 10.40 -8.77
C GLY A 774 12.42 9.24 -8.50
N GLY A 775 12.70 9.00 -7.22
CA GLY A 775 13.67 7.99 -6.80
C GLY A 775 15.14 8.45 -6.78
N GLY A 776 15.42 9.75 -6.68
CA GLY A 776 16.79 10.31 -6.63
C GLY A 776 17.75 9.64 -5.63
N LYS A 777 17.27 9.22 -4.45
CA LYS A 777 18.05 8.38 -3.50
C LYS A 777 18.65 7.15 -4.18
N GLN A 778 17.79 6.40 -4.87
CA GLN A 778 18.15 5.14 -5.51
C GLN A 778 19.15 5.37 -6.63
N ALA A 779 18.96 6.45 -7.41
CA ALA A 779 19.90 6.85 -8.45
C ALA A 779 21.28 7.18 -7.86
N LEU A 780 21.36 8.01 -6.80
CA LEU A 780 22.62 8.37 -6.14
C LEU A 780 23.36 7.16 -5.55
N GLU A 781 22.66 6.28 -4.81
CA GLU A 781 23.25 5.04 -4.26
C GLU A 781 23.77 4.11 -5.38
N THR A 782 23.06 4.07 -6.52
CA THR A 782 23.48 3.27 -7.66
C THR A 782 24.66 3.89 -8.40
N VAL A 783 24.71 5.22 -8.53
CA VAL A 783 25.87 5.94 -9.11
C VAL A 783 27.11 5.66 -8.27
N GLN A 784 27.04 5.79 -6.94
CA GLN A 784 28.16 5.47 -6.06
C GLN A 784 28.69 4.04 -6.29
N ARG A 785 27.79 3.07 -6.46
CA ARG A 785 28.15 1.66 -6.66
C ARG A 785 28.66 1.34 -8.07
N LEU A 786 28.01 1.88 -9.10
CA LEU A 786 28.21 1.45 -10.49
C LEU A 786 29.06 2.41 -11.32
N LEU A 787 29.25 3.66 -10.93
CA LEU A 787 30.09 4.60 -11.69
C LEU A 787 31.51 4.05 -11.90
N PRO A 788 32.22 3.52 -10.88
CA PRO A 788 33.56 2.94 -11.11
C PRO A 788 33.54 1.77 -12.10
N VAL A 789 32.55 0.88 -11.98
CA VAL A 789 32.40 -0.31 -12.83
C VAL A 789 32.11 0.08 -14.28
N LEU A 790 31.16 1.00 -14.50
CA LEU A 790 30.76 1.45 -15.84
C LEU A 790 31.89 2.21 -16.55
N CYS A 791 32.67 3.01 -15.82
CA CYS A 791 33.81 3.74 -16.38
C CYS A 791 34.98 2.80 -16.70
N GLN A 792 35.32 1.87 -15.81
CA GLN A 792 36.48 0.99 -15.96
C GLN A 792 36.23 -0.15 -16.96
N ASP A 793 35.08 -0.82 -16.86
CA ASP A 793 34.82 -2.05 -17.63
C ASP A 793 34.12 -1.77 -18.97
N HIS A 794 33.42 -0.63 -19.09
CA HIS A 794 32.62 -0.30 -20.27
C HIS A 794 33.03 1.01 -20.96
N GLY A 795 34.02 1.73 -20.43
CA GLY A 795 34.57 2.93 -21.04
C GLY A 795 33.62 4.12 -21.10
N LEU A 796 32.55 4.12 -20.29
CA LEU A 796 31.64 5.25 -20.19
C LEU A 796 32.30 6.42 -19.45
N THR A 797 31.93 7.64 -19.83
CA THR A 797 32.35 8.85 -19.12
C THR A 797 31.44 9.14 -17.92
N SER A 798 31.94 9.84 -16.90
CA SER A 798 31.13 10.28 -15.77
C SER A 798 29.91 11.09 -16.23
N ASP A 799 30.05 11.94 -17.25
CA ASP A 799 28.95 12.74 -17.80
C ASP A 799 27.87 11.86 -18.45
N GLN A 800 28.25 10.78 -19.13
CA GLN A 800 27.29 9.81 -19.67
C GLN A 800 26.56 9.06 -18.55
N VAL A 801 27.27 8.66 -17.49
CA VAL A 801 26.65 8.01 -16.32
C VAL A 801 25.66 8.96 -15.63
N VAL A 802 26.04 10.25 -15.47
CA VAL A 802 25.16 11.28 -14.92
C VAL A 802 23.94 11.50 -15.80
N ALA A 803 24.10 11.57 -17.12
CA ALA A 803 22.99 11.72 -18.06
C ALA A 803 22.00 10.55 -17.99
N ILE A 804 22.47 9.32 -17.79
CA ILE A 804 21.58 8.16 -17.58
C ILE A 804 20.86 8.24 -16.23
N ALA A 805 21.57 8.68 -15.19
CA ALA A 805 21.06 8.73 -13.83
C ALA A 805 20.06 9.87 -13.58
N SER A 806 20.12 10.96 -14.37
CA SER A 806 19.32 12.18 -14.20
C SER A 806 17.92 12.07 -14.84
N HIS A 807 17.22 10.97 -14.56
CA HIS A 807 15.85 10.72 -15.00
C HIS A 807 15.09 9.84 -14.00
N ASP A 808 13.77 9.84 -14.10
CA ASP A 808 12.93 8.93 -13.31
C ASP A 808 13.31 7.47 -13.60
N GLY A 809 13.68 6.75 -12.53
CA GLY A 809 14.18 5.38 -12.64
C GLY A 809 15.65 5.26 -13.08
N GLY A 810 16.47 6.30 -12.90
CA GLY A 810 17.91 6.28 -13.22
C GLY A 810 18.68 5.07 -12.68
N LYS A 811 18.37 4.59 -11.46
CA LYS A 811 18.89 3.32 -10.91
C LYS A 811 18.68 2.15 -11.89
N GLN A 812 17.44 1.99 -12.34
CA GLN A 812 17.03 0.89 -13.19
C GLN A 812 17.72 0.97 -14.55
N ALA A 813 17.87 2.19 -15.09
CA ALA A 813 18.60 2.42 -16.33
C ALA A 813 20.08 2.02 -16.18
N LEU A 814 20.77 2.47 -15.12
CA LEU A 814 22.18 2.13 -14.87
C LEU A 814 22.43 0.62 -14.71
N GLU A 815 21.61 -0.06 -13.89
CA GLU A 815 21.70 -1.52 -13.70
C GLU A 815 21.45 -2.28 -15.01
N THR A 816 20.54 -1.77 -15.84
CA THR A 816 20.24 -2.37 -17.14
C THR A 816 21.35 -2.12 -18.15
N VAL A 817 21.97 -0.93 -18.15
CA VAL A 817 23.14 -0.62 -18.99
C VAL A 817 24.29 -1.55 -18.64
N GLN A 818 24.61 -1.73 -17.36
CA GLN A 818 25.65 -2.68 -16.94
C GLN A 818 25.40 -4.09 -17.49
N ARG A 819 24.15 -4.56 -17.45
CA ARG A 819 23.78 -5.91 -17.90
C ARG A 819 23.72 -6.04 -19.43
N LEU A 820 23.16 -5.07 -20.14
CA LEU A 820 22.80 -5.19 -21.55
C LEU A 820 23.77 -4.51 -22.51
N LEU A 821 24.61 -3.58 -22.05
CA LEU A 821 25.58 -2.91 -22.92
C LEU A 821 26.51 -3.90 -23.64
N PRO A 822 27.08 -4.93 -22.98
CA PRO A 822 27.90 -5.92 -23.69
C PRO A 822 27.12 -6.68 -24.78
N VAL A 823 25.90 -7.12 -24.47
CA VAL A 823 25.02 -7.88 -25.37
C VAL A 823 24.61 -7.04 -26.57
N LEU A 824 24.16 -5.80 -26.35
CA LEU A 824 23.73 -4.89 -27.40
C LEU A 824 24.88 -4.48 -28.34
N CYS A 825 26.09 -4.33 -27.82
CA CYS A 825 27.26 -4.00 -28.62
C CYS A 825 27.75 -5.23 -29.42
N GLN A 826 27.84 -6.40 -28.79
CA GLN A 826 28.41 -7.60 -29.40
C GLN A 826 27.44 -8.27 -30.39
N ASP A 827 26.18 -8.45 -30.00
CA ASP A 827 25.21 -9.24 -30.76
C ASP A 827 24.39 -8.39 -31.74
N HIS A 828 24.24 -7.09 -31.45
CA HIS A 828 23.39 -6.18 -32.23
C HIS A 828 24.15 -5.01 -32.87
N GLY A 829 25.46 -4.90 -32.66
CA GLY A 829 26.32 -3.91 -33.31
C GLY A 829 26.02 -2.46 -32.94
N LEU A 830 25.36 -2.21 -31.80
CA LEU A 830 25.14 -0.86 -31.31
C LEU A 830 26.42 -0.27 -30.72
N THR A 831 26.57 1.05 -30.78
CA THR A 831 27.68 1.74 -30.11
C THR A 831 27.33 2.07 -28.66
N PRO A 832 28.32 2.21 -27.75
CA PRO A 832 28.08 2.69 -26.39
C PRO A 832 27.28 4.00 -26.35
N ASP A 833 27.58 4.96 -27.24
CA ASP A 833 26.85 6.23 -27.33
C ASP A 833 25.37 6.05 -27.70
N GLN A 834 25.05 5.09 -28.56
CA GLN A 834 23.66 4.78 -28.90
C GLN A 834 22.92 4.15 -27.71
N VAL A 835 23.59 3.26 -26.96
CA VAL A 835 23.04 2.66 -25.74
C VAL A 835 22.80 3.74 -24.68
N VAL A 836 23.74 4.68 -24.50
CA VAL A 836 23.60 5.83 -23.61
C VAL A 836 22.41 6.69 -24.03
N ALA A 837 22.29 7.05 -25.30
CA ALA A 837 21.18 7.86 -25.80
C ALA A 837 19.80 7.22 -25.57
N ILE A 838 19.70 5.88 -25.62
CA ILE A 838 18.47 5.15 -25.27
C ILE A 838 18.21 5.19 -23.76
N ALA A 839 19.27 5.03 -22.96
CA ALA A 839 19.20 4.95 -21.51
C ALA A 839 18.93 6.31 -20.83
N SER A 840 19.38 7.43 -21.42
CA SER A 840 19.22 8.81 -20.93
C SER A 840 17.81 9.38 -21.20
N ASN A 841 16.78 8.64 -20.78
CA ASN A 841 15.37 9.04 -20.87
C ASN A 841 14.56 8.36 -19.76
N SER A 842 13.43 8.96 -19.38
CA SER A 842 12.47 8.31 -18.48
C SER A 842 12.00 6.97 -19.06
N GLY A 843 12.25 5.88 -18.32
CA GLY A 843 11.99 4.52 -18.80
C GLY A 843 13.11 3.88 -19.62
N GLY A 844 14.35 4.39 -19.56
CA GLY A 844 15.51 3.87 -20.30
C GLY A 844 15.72 2.35 -20.17
N LYS A 845 15.55 1.76 -18.97
CA LYS A 845 15.54 0.29 -18.77
C LYS A 845 14.59 -0.42 -19.74
N GLN A 846 13.35 0.05 -19.77
CA GLN A 846 12.28 -0.55 -20.57
C GLN A 846 12.60 -0.43 -22.06
N ALA A 847 13.14 0.71 -22.48
CA ALA A 847 13.58 0.91 -23.85
C ALA A 847 14.72 -0.06 -24.23
N LEU A 848 15.75 -0.19 -23.39
CA LEU A 848 16.88 -1.11 -23.64
C LEU A 848 16.45 -2.58 -23.74
N GLU A 849 15.64 -3.07 -22.80
CA GLU A 849 15.10 -4.45 -22.83
C GLU A 849 14.24 -4.69 -24.08
N THR A 850 13.48 -3.67 -24.49
CA THR A 850 12.65 -3.75 -25.70
C THR A 850 13.48 -3.71 -26.97
N VAL A 851 14.55 -2.91 -27.01
CA VAL A 851 15.50 -2.89 -28.13
C VAL A 851 16.16 -4.25 -28.28
N GLN A 852 16.67 -4.86 -27.20
CA GLN A 852 17.24 -6.20 -27.23
C GLN A 852 16.26 -7.22 -27.85
N ARG A 853 14.98 -7.15 -27.47
CA ARG A 853 13.94 -8.07 -27.95
C ARG A 853 13.49 -7.80 -29.38
N LEU A 854 13.29 -6.53 -29.75
CA LEU A 854 12.60 -6.14 -30.98
C LEU A 854 13.53 -5.69 -32.10
N LEU A 855 14.79 -5.33 -31.83
CA LEU A 855 15.73 -4.91 -32.87
C LEU A 855 15.91 -5.99 -33.95
N PRO A 856 16.10 -7.29 -33.64
CA PRO A 856 16.17 -8.33 -34.67
C PRO A 856 14.90 -8.41 -35.52
N VAL A 857 13.73 -8.41 -34.88
CA VAL A 857 12.41 -8.54 -35.52
C VAL A 857 12.13 -7.34 -36.44
N LEU A 858 12.36 -6.12 -35.96
CA LEU A 858 12.13 -4.89 -36.73
C LEU A 858 13.09 -4.76 -37.93
N CYS A 859 14.33 -5.22 -37.79
CA CYS A 859 15.29 -5.21 -38.88
C CYS A 859 15.00 -6.29 -39.93
N GLN A 860 14.69 -7.52 -39.50
CA GLN A 860 14.50 -8.67 -40.39
C GLN A 860 13.12 -8.66 -41.07
N ASP A 861 12.05 -8.44 -40.30
CA ASP A 861 10.67 -8.62 -40.79
C ASP A 861 10.07 -7.31 -41.32
N HIS A 862 10.57 -6.16 -40.85
CA HIS A 862 10.02 -4.84 -41.16
C HIS A 862 11.00 -3.92 -41.92
N GLY A 863 12.22 -4.39 -42.21
CA GLY A 863 13.19 -3.67 -43.04
C GLY A 863 13.71 -2.35 -42.46
N LEU A 864 13.58 -2.16 -41.14
CA LEU A 864 14.15 -1.00 -40.47
C LEU A 864 15.67 -1.15 -40.28
N THR A 865 16.38 -0.03 -40.22
CA THR A 865 17.81 -0.05 -39.88
C THR A 865 18.01 0.06 -38.35
N PRO A 866 19.13 -0.47 -37.80
CA PRO A 866 19.44 -0.30 -36.39
C PRO A 866 19.43 1.18 -35.94
N ALA A 867 19.90 2.10 -36.79
CA ALA A 867 19.87 3.53 -36.51
C ALA A 867 18.44 4.10 -36.38
N GLN A 868 17.49 3.59 -37.16
CA GLN A 868 16.08 3.98 -37.05
C GLN A 868 15.45 3.44 -35.77
N VAL A 869 15.76 2.19 -35.40
CA VAL A 869 15.31 1.60 -34.13
C VAL A 869 15.85 2.38 -32.94
N VAL A 870 17.14 2.76 -32.95
CA VAL A 870 17.76 3.61 -31.93
C VAL A 870 17.04 4.96 -31.85
N ALA A 871 16.80 5.63 -32.99
CA ALA A 871 16.12 6.93 -32.99
C ALA A 871 14.70 6.88 -32.40
N ILE A 872 13.97 5.78 -32.59
CA ILE A 872 12.66 5.56 -31.94
C ILE A 872 12.83 5.34 -30.43
N ALA A 873 13.84 4.58 -30.04
CA ALA A 873 14.09 4.20 -28.65
C ALA A 873 14.66 5.35 -27.79
N SER A 874 15.40 6.30 -28.37
CA SER A 874 16.07 7.43 -27.69
C SER A 874 15.14 8.57 -27.27
N ASN A 875 13.86 8.28 -27.01
CA ASN A 875 12.87 9.25 -26.57
C ASN A 875 12.09 8.72 -25.37
N SER A 876 11.50 9.62 -24.59
CA SER A 876 10.57 9.27 -23.52
C SER A 876 9.43 8.39 -24.05
N GLY A 877 9.30 7.19 -23.48
CA GLY A 877 8.34 6.18 -23.94
C GLY A 877 8.82 5.29 -25.10
N GLY A 878 10.13 5.18 -25.36
CA GLY A 878 10.71 4.39 -26.44
C GLY A 878 10.21 2.94 -26.54
N LYS A 879 10.02 2.23 -25.41
CA LYS A 879 9.38 0.88 -25.40
C LYS A 879 8.03 0.89 -26.10
N GLN A 880 7.17 1.81 -25.69
CA GLN A 880 5.81 1.91 -26.20
C GLN A 880 5.82 2.27 -27.68
N ALA A 881 6.71 3.16 -28.10
CA ALA A 881 6.87 3.51 -29.50
C ALA A 881 7.33 2.30 -30.34
N LEU A 882 8.34 1.53 -29.88
CA LEU A 882 8.83 0.33 -30.57
C LEU A 882 7.76 -0.76 -30.71
N GLU A 883 7.04 -1.10 -29.64
CA GLU A 883 5.95 -2.08 -29.66
C GLU A 883 4.81 -1.63 -30.59
N THR A 884 4.52 -0.32 -30.59
CA THR A 884 3.50 0.26 -31.48
C THR A 884 3.94 0.24 -32.93
N VAL A 885 5.22 0.53 -33.23
CA VAL A 885 5.78 0.43 -34.58
C VAL A 885 5.73 -1.01 -35.08
N GLN A 886 6.14 -1.99 -34.27
CA GLN A 886 6.04 -3.40 -34.63
C GLN A 886 4.59 -3.79 -35.02
N ARG A 887 3.61 -3.32 -34.25
CA ARG A 887 2.19 -3.62 -34.49
C ARG A 887 1.59 -2.87 -35.68
N LEU A 888 1.89 -1.57 -35.83
CA LEU A 888 1.18 -0.67 -36.74
C LEU A 888 1.92 -0.38 -38.04
N LEU A 889 3.23 -0.62 -38.13
CA LEU A 889 4.00 -0.36 -39.35
C LEU A 889 3.46 -1.15 -40.57
N PRO A 890 3.11 -2.45 -40.46
CA PRO A 890 2.49 -3.16 -41.58
C PRO A 890 1.15 -2.54 -42.00
N VAL A 891 0.30 -2.17 -41.03
CA VAL A 891 -1.03 -1.59 -41.27
C VAL A 891 -0.91 -0.23 -41.97
N LEU A 892 -0.07 0.67 -41.46
CA LEU A 892 0.14 2.00 -42.01
C LEU A 892 0.72 1.98 -43.42
N CYS A 893 1.66 1.07 -43.68
CA CYS A 893 2.29 0.95 -44.99
C CYS A 893 1.36 0.28 -46.01
N GLN A 894 0.68 -0.80 -45.65
CA GLN A 894 -0.13 -1.58 -46.60
C GLN A 894 -1.52 -0.99 -46.81
N ALA A 895 -2.20 -0.55 -45.75
CA ALA A 895 -3.59 -0.08 -45.83
C ALA A 895 -3.71 1.42 -46.09
N HIS A 896 -2.70 2.21 -45.71
CA HIS A 896 -2.79 3.69 -45.76
C HIS A 896 -1.68 4.38 -46.57
N GLY A 897 -0.76 3.61 -47.18
CA GLY A 897 0.23 4.12 -48.13
C GLY A 897 1.32 5.01 -47.52
N LEU A 898 1.56 4.92 -46.22
CA LEU A 898 2.72 5.58 -45.59
C LEU A 898 4.01 4.80 -45.89
N THR A 899 5.13 5.51 -45.98
CA THR A 899 6.45 4.88 -46.09
C THR A 899 7.00 4.51 -44.70
N PRO A 900 7.84 3.46 -44.58
CA PRO A 900 8.51 3.13 -43.30
C PRO A 900 9.26 4.34 -42.70
N ASN A 901 9.90 5.16 -43.55
CA ASN A 901 10.60 6.37 -43.10
C ASN A 901 9.67 7.43 -42.49
N GLN A 902 8.44 7.58 -43.00
CA GLN A 902 7.45 8.47 -42.40
C GLN A 902 6.97 7.93 -41.05
N VAL A 903 6.72 6.62 -40.94
CA VAL A 903 6.33 5.97 -39.69
C VAL A 903 7.43 6.13 -38.62
N VAL A 904 8.69 5.88 -38.98
CA VAL A 904 9.85 6.11 -38.11
C VAL A 904 9.91 7.58 -37.69
N ALA A 905 9.78 8.52 -38.62
CA ALA A 905 9.85 9.95 -38.31
C ALA A 905 8.76 10.41 -37.32
N ILE A 906 7.58 9.79 -37.34
CA ILE A 906 6.52 10.06 -36.36
C ILE A 906 6.89 9.44 -35.00
N ALA A 907 7.36 8.19 -35.02
CA ALA A 907 7.69 7.42 -33.83
C ALA A 907 8.93 7.95 -33.07
N SER A 908 9.88 8.59 -33.75
CA SER A 908 11.11 9.16 -33.18
C SER A 908 10.94 10.51 -32.47
N ASN A 909 9.74 10.81 -31.94
CA ASN A 909 9.48 11.98 -31.10
C ASN A 909 8.86 11.56 -29.76
N GLY A 910 8.91 12.46 -28.78
CA GLY A 910 8.17 12.29 -27.52
C GLY A 910 6.70 11.96 -27.79
N GLY A 911 6.21 10.85 -27.22
CA GLY A 911 4.82 10.40 -27.41
C GLY A 911 4.54 9.66 -28.73
N GLY A 912 5.55 9.08 -29.38
CA GLY A 912 5.42 8.38 -30.68
C GLY A 912 4.27 7.36 -30.77
N LYS A 913 3.99 6.58 -29.72
CA LYS A 913 2.81 5.68 -29.66
C LYS A 913 1.51 6.42 -29.92
N GLN A 914 1.27 7.50 -29.16
CA GLN A 914 0.03 8.27 -29.25
C GLN A 914 -0.11 8.95 -30.60
N ALA A 915 1.00 9.46 -31.16
CA ALA A 915 1.01 10.05 -32.49
C ALA A 915 0.64 9.01 -33.57
N LEU A 916 1.24 7.81 -33.53
CA LEU A 916 0.92 6.73 -34.46
C LEU A 916 -0.54 6.24 -34.34
N GLU A 917 -1.02 6.00 -33.12
CA GLU A 917 -2.41 5.58 -32.87
C GLU A 917 -3.41 6.66 -33.33
N SER A 918 -3.08 7.94 -33.13
CA SER A 918 -3.92 9.07 -33.59
C SER A 918 -3.96 9.18 -35.12
N ILE A 919 -2.84 8.92 -35.79
CA ILE A 919 -2.79 8.86 -37.25
C ILE A 919 -3.61 7.68 -37.78
N VAL A 920 -3.46 6.48 -37.20
CA VAL A 920 -4.28 5.33 -37.60
C VAL A 920 -5.76 5.63 -37.41
N ALA A 921 -6.15 6.22 -36.27
CA ALA A 921 -7.53 6.61 -36.02
C ALA A 921 -8.05 7.62 -37.07
N GLN A 922 -7.24 8.63 -37.41
CA GLN A 922 -7.58 9.63 -38.43
C GLN A 922 -7.67 9.03 -39.84
N LEU A 923 -6.77 8.12 -40.22
CA LEU A 923 -6.77 7.50 -41.54
C LEU A 923 -7.88 6.43 -41.68
N SER A 924 -8.31 5.85 -40.55
CA SER A 924 -9.44 4.91 -40.51
C SER A 924 -10.80 5.62 -40.49
N ARG A 925 -10.90 6.75 -39.78
CA ARG A 925 -12.10 7.59 -39.68
C ARG A 925 -11.69 9.07 -39.71
N PRO A 926 -11.67 9.70 -40.90
CA PRO A 926 -11.16 11.04 -41.04
C PRO A 926 -12.09 12.08 -40.41
N ASP A 927 -11.57 12.83 -39.44
CA ASP A 927 -12.17 14.07 -38.95
C ASP A 927 -12.21 15.12 -40.09
N PRO A 928 -13.35 15.82 -40.30
CA PRO A 928 -13.49 16.82 -41.37
C PRO A 928 -12.41 17.91 -41.37
N ALA A 929 -11.93 18.33 -40.20
CA ALA A 929 -10.93 19.40 -40.08
C ALA A 929 -9.54 18.96 -40.59
N LEU A 930 -9.25 17.66 -40.54
CA LEU A 930 -7.98 17.08 -40.97
C LEU A 930 -8.07 16.36 -42.33
N ALA A 931 -9.29 16.07 -42.81
CA ALA A 931 -9.53 15.39 -44.09
C ALA A 931 -8.99 16.16 -45.31
N ALA A 932 -8.83 17.49 -45.20
CA ALA A 932 -8.28 18.33 -46.24
C ALA A 932 -6.74 18.27 -46.37
N LEU A 933 -6.04 17.64 -45.41
CA LEU A 933 -4.59 17.54 -45.39
C LEU A 933 -4.10 16.26 -46.08
N THR A 934 -3.02 16.36 -46.88
CA THR A 934 -2.39 15.16 -47.44
C THR A 934 -1.66 14.35 -46.37
N ASN A 935 -1.35 13.08 -46.65
CA ASN A 935 -0.56 12.23 -45.74
C ASN A 935 0.77 12.90 -45.32
N ASP A 936 1.44 13.62 -46.23
CA ASP A 936 2.66 14.37 -45.89
C ASP A 936 2.42 15.51 -44.90
N HIS A 937 1.26 16.17 -44.99
CA HIS A 937 0.85 17.22 -44.05
C HIS A 937 0.49 16.62 -42.68
N LEU A 938 -0.19 15.47 -42.66
CA LEU A 938 -0.50 14.76 -41.42
C LEU A 938 0.77 14.24 -40.73
N VAL A 939 1.70 13.66 -41.48
CA VAL A 939 3.00 13.19 -40.97
C VAL A 939 3.80 14.38 -40.44
N ALA A 940 3.92 15.47 -41.20
CA ALA A 940 4.66 16.65 -40.78
C ALA A 940 4.05 17.31 -39.53
N LEU A 941 2.73 17.32 -39.41
CA LEU A 941 2.01 17.82 -38.24
C LEU A 941 2.27 16.95 -37.01
N ALA A 942 2.19 15.63 -37.17
CA ALA A 942 2.50 14.68 -36.10
C ALA A 942 3.98 14.73 -35.68
N CYS A 943 4.93 14.91 -36.61
CA CYS A 943 6.35 15.11 -36.29
C CYS A 943 6.63 16.48 -35.65
N LEU A 944 5.72 17.45 -35.72
CA LEU A 944 5.90 18.79 -35.13
C LEU A 944 5.40 18.87 -33.68
N GLY A 945 4.36 18.11 -33.33
CA GLY A 945 3.81 18.17 -31.97
C GLY A 945 2.91 17.00 -31.60
N GLY A 946 3.07 15.84 -32.24
CA GLY A 946 2.40 14.59 -31.90
C GLY A 946 0.88 14.66 -31.96
N ARG A 947 0.23 13.92 -31.05
CA ARG A 947 -1.23 13.94 -30.86
C ARG A 947 -1.76 15.33 -30.45
N PRO A 948 -1.12 16.10 -29.55
CA PRO A 948 -1.57 17.45 -29.21
C PRO A 948 -1.71 18.37 -30.43
N ALA A 949 -0.74 18.34 -31.35
CA ALA A 949 -0.83 19.13 -32.57
C ALA A 949 -1.97 18.69 -33.50
N LEU A 950 -2.24 17.38 -33.61
CA LEU A 950 -3.37 16.85 -34.35
C LEU A 950 -4.71 17.28 -33.71
N ASP A 951 -4.83 17.12 -32.39
CA ASP A 951 -6.04 17.47 -31.64
C ASP A 951 -6.28 18.98 -31.60
N ALA A 952 -5.23 19.80 -31.58
CA ALA A 952 -5.32 21.25 -31.67
C ALA A 952 -5.94 21.70 -32.99
N VAL A 953 -5.58 21.04 -34.10
CA VAL A 953 -6.18 21.32 -35.41
C VAL A 953 -7.62 20.80 -35.47
N LYS A 954 -7.90 19.60 -34.96
CA LYS A 954 -9.28 19.06 -34.88
C LYS A 954 -10.23 19.98 -34.10
N LYS A 955 -9.76 20.50 -32.96
CA LYS A 955 -10.53 21.36 -32.05
C LYS A 955 -10.49 22.85 -32.41
N GLY A 956 -9.80 23.24 -33.49
CA GLY A 956 -9.68 24.64 -33.90
C GLY A 956 -9.01 25.56 -32.87
N LEU A 957 -8.02 25.07 -32.12
CA LEU A 957 -7.35 25.84 -31.08
C LEU A 957 -6.58 27.05 -31.66
N PRO A 958 -6.37 28.14 -30.90
CA PRO A 958 -5.81 29.41 -31.41
C PRO A 958 -4.43 29.30 -32.09
N HIS A 959 -3.64 28.29 -31.73
CA HIS A 959 -2.30 28.06 -32.29
C HIS A 959 -2.28 27.11 -33.51
N ALA A 960 -3.41 26.50 -33.88
CA ALA A 960 -3.52 25.62 -35.04
C ALA A 960 -3.08 26.26 -36.37
N PRO A 961 -3.40 27.54 -36.68
CA PRO A 961 -2.92 28.19 -37.90
C PRO A 961 -1.39 28.33 -37.96
N ASN A 962 -0.73 28.51 -36.81
CA ASN A 962 0.73 28.58 -36.74
C ASN A 962 1.38 27.21 -36.99
N LEU A 963 0.75 26.13 -36.49
CA LEU A 963 1.19 24.75 -36.76
C LEU A 963 1.08 24.43 -38.25
N ILE A 964 -0.06 24.74 -38.88
CA ILE A 964 -0.28 24.52 -40.33
C ILE A 964 0.74 25.32 -41.16
N ARG A 965 1.07 26.55 -40.75
CA ARG A 965 2.10 27.37 -41.42
C ARG A 965 3.49 26.71 -41.36
N ARG A 966 3.87 26.16 -40.21
CA ARG A 966 5.14 25.42 -40.02
C ARG A 966 5.18 24.10 -40.81
N VAL A 967 4.05 23.42 -40.94
CA VAL A 967 3.91 22.22 -41.78
C VAL A 967 4.15 22.58 -43.25
N ASN A 968 3.47 23.61 -43.76
CA ASN A 968 3.57 24.04 -45.15
C ASN A 968 5.00 24.48 -45.53
N SER A 969 5.73 25.12 -44.62
CA SER A 969 7.14 25.47 -44.86
C SER A 969 8.04 24.23 -44.95
N ARG A 970 7.86 23.22 -44.09
CA ARG A 970 8.65 21.97 -44.11
C ARG A 970 8.39 21.12 -45.36
N ILE A 971 7.17 21.15 -45.89
CA ILE A 971 6.80 20.38 -47.09
C ILE A 971 7.30 21.09 -48.36
N GLY A 972 7.20 22.43 -48.42
CA GLY A 972 7.76 23.22 -49.52
C GLY A 972 9.29 23.09 -49.67
N GLU A 973 10.01 22.91 -48.57
CA GLU A 973 11.44 22.60 -48.59
C GLU A 973 11.72 21.20 -49.18
N ARG A 974 10.94 20.16 -48.82
CA ARG A 974 11.11 18.79 -49.37
C ARG A 974 10.87 18.70 -50.88
N THR A 975 9.90 19.44 -51.44
CA THR A 975 9.65 19.45 -52.90
C THR A 975 10.73 20.17 -53.70
N SER A 976 11.55 20.99 -53.05
CA SER A 976 12.67 21.73 -53.67
C SER A 976 13.99 20.92 -53.73
N HIS A 977 13.95 19.66 -53.27
CA HIS A 977 15.06 18.71 -53.27
C HIS A 977 14.86 17.60 -54.31
N ARG A 978 14.78 17.95 -55.60
CA ARG A 978 15.39 17.08 -56.61
C ARG A 978 16.90 17.37 -56.61
N VAL A 979 17.61 16.45 -55.97
CA VAL A 979 19.06 16.25 -55.88
C VAL A 979 19.87 17.00 -56.96
N ALA A 980 20.54 18.09 -56.58
CA ALA A 980 21.89 18.34 -57.07
C ALA A 980 22.79 17.58 -56.09
N ASP A 981 23.43 16.53 -56.60
CA ASP A 981 24.34 15.66 -55.86
C ASP A 981 25.38 16.53 -55.12
N LEU A 982 25.59 16.30 -53.82
CA LEU A 982 26.57 17.04 -53.00
C LEU A 982 27.97 16.94 -53.64
N ALA A 983 28.24 15.82 -54.32
CA ALA A 983 29.44 15.65 -55.13
C ALA A 983 29.46 16.51 -56.41
N GLN A 984 28.31 16.83 -57.00
CA GLN A 984 28.21 17.73 -58.16
C GLN A 984 28.45 19.20 -57.76
N VAL A 985 28.02 19.61 -56.56
CA VAL A 985 28.32 20.95 -56.01
C VAL A 985 29.83 21.10 -55.77
N VAL A 986 30.48 20.09 -55.19
CA VAL A 986 31.93 20.09 -54.98
C VAL A 986 32.69 20.12 -56.31
N ARG A 987 32.31 19.28 -57.29
CA ARG A 987 32.93 19.27 -58.64
C ARG A 987 32.81 20.62 -59.37
N VAL A 988 31.65 21.29 -59.27
CA VAL A 988 31.45 22.62 -59.85
C VAL A 988 32.29 23.67 -59.11
N LEU A 989 32.42 23.58 -57.80
CA LEU A 989 33.26 24.51 -57.02
C LEU A 989 34.76 24.30 -57.26
N GLU A 990 35.22 23.05 -57.43
CA GLU A 990 36.59 22.73 -57.80
C GLU A 990 36.91 23.21 -59.22
N PHE A 991 35.97 23.04 -60.16
CA PHE A 991 36.10 23.55 -61.53
C PHE A 991 36.37 25.06 -61.56
N PHE A 992 35.64 25.84 -60.75
CA PHE A 992 35.85 27.30 -60.66
C PHE A 992 37.15 27.68 -59.94
N GLN A 993 37.64 26.85 -59.00
CA GLN A 993 38.91 27.11 -58.29
C GLN A 993 40.14 26.87 -59.15
N CYS A 994 40.04 25.96 -60.14
CA CYS A 994 41.17 25.52 -60.97
C CYS A 994 41.13 26.05 -62.41
N HIS A 995 40.17 26.92 -62.75
CA HIS A 995 40.00 27.41 -64.13
C HIS A 995 41.03 28.48 -64.51
N SER A 996 41.69 28.30 -65.65
CA SER A 996 42.76 29.19 -66.13
C SER A 996 42.30 30.61 -66.50
N HIS A 997 41.00 30.82 -66.74
CA HIS A 997 40.40 32.12 -67.07
C HIS A 997 39.05 32.27 -66.35
N PRO A 998 39.01 32.80 -65.12
CA PRO A 998 37.81 32.85 -64.28
C PRO A 998 36.60 33.49 -64.97
N ALA A 999 36.79 34.53 -65.78
CA ALA A 999 35.71 35.22 -66.49
C ALA A 999 34.94 34.34 -67.51
N HIS A 1000 35.50 33.20 -67.94
CA HIS A 1000 34.85 32.24 -68.84
C HIS A 1000 34.32 30.98 -68.12
N ALA A 1001 34.70 30.78 -66.85
CA ALA A 1001 34.36 29.59 -66.07
C ALA A 1001 32.86 29.36 -65.92
N PHE A 1002 32.07 30.44 -65.88
CA PHE A 1002 30.62 30.32 -65.75
C PHE A 1002 29.96 29.79 -67.01
N ASP A 1003 30.37 30.27 -68.18
CA ASP A 1003 29.82 29.85 -69.45
C ASP A 1003 30.32 28.44 -69.82
N GLU A 1004 31.58 28.12 -69.53
CA GLU A 1004 32.15 26.77 -69.74
C GLU A 1004 31.57 25.72 -68.77
N ALA A 1005 31.25 26.09 -67.53
CA ALA A 1005 30.58 25.19 -66.59
C ALA A 1005 29.16 24.82 -67.03
N MET A 1006 28.41 25.74 -67.67
CA MET A 1006 27.10 25.42 -68.21
C MET A 1006 27.18 24.34 -69.29
N THR A 1007 28.19 24.42 -70.17
CA THR A 1007 28.44 23.43 -71.22
C THR A 1007 28.96 22.11 -70.67
N GLN A 1008 29.92 22.14 -69.74
CA GLN A 1008 30.58 20.94 -69.22
C GLN A 1008 29.69 20.13 -68.27
N PHE A 1009 28.89 20.79 -67.42
CA PHE A 1009 28.01 20.11 -66.47
C PHE A 1009 26.56 19.97 -66.97
N GLY A 1010 26.27 20.37 -68.22
CA GLY A 1010 24.95 20.28 -68.83
C GLY A 1010 23.87 21.06 -68.06
N MET A 1011 24.25 22.13 -67.38
CA MET A 1011 23.36 22.89 -66.49
C MET A 1011 22.75 24.09 -67.21
N SER A 1012 21.47 24.34 -66.97
CA SER A 1012 20.85 25.61 -67.37
C SER A 1012 21.43 26.77 -66.57
N ARG A 1013 21.45 27.97 -67.16
CA ARG A 1013 21.91 29.21 -66.49
C ARG A 1013 21.24 29.41 -65.13
N ASN A 1014 19.94 29.18 -65.05
CA ASN A 1014 19.19 29.29 -63.78
C ASN A 1014 19.57 28.18 -62.79
N GLY A 1015 19.84 26.95 -63.26
CA GLY A 1015 20.30 25.85 -62.40
C GLY A 1015 21.65 26.12 -61.75
N LEU A 1016 22.62 26.61 -62.52
CA LEU A 1016 23.96 26.93 -62.02
C LEU A 1016 23.94 28.12 -61.04
N LEU A 1017 23.13 29.15 -61.30
CA LEU A 1017 22.95 30.28 -60.37
C LEU A 1017 22.25 29.89 -59.08
N GLN A 1018 21.28 28.97 -59.12
CA GLN A 1018 20.65 28.45 -57.91
C GLN A 1018 21.62 27.65 -57.04
N LEU A 1019 22.53 26.89 -57.66
CA LEU A 1019 23.61 26.18 -56.96
C LEU A 1019 24.55 27.17 -56.26
N PHE A 1020 25.00 28.22 -56.96
CA PHE A 1020 25.88 29.25 -56.38
C PHE A 1020 25.24 30.04 -55.23
N ARG A 1021 23.94 30.36 -55.32
CA ARG A 1021 23.22 31.01 -54.21
C ARG A 1021 23.19 30.15 -52.94
N ARG A 1022 23.08 28.82 -53.07
CA ARG A 1022 23.08 27.90 -51.92
C ARG A 1022 24.43 27.83 -51.20
N VAL A 1023 25.52 28.17 -51.87
CA VAL A 1023 26.88 28.23 -51.29
C VAL A 1023 27.35 29.66 -51.01
N GLY A 1024 26.42 30.64 -50.95
CA GLY A 1024 26.72 32.02 -50.57
C GLY A 1024 27.43 32.85 -51.65
N VAL A 1025 27.37 32.43 -52.91
CA VAL A 1025 27.96 33.11 -54.08
C VAL A 1025 26.86 33.85 -54.85
N THR A 1026 27.08 35.12 -55.15
CA THR A 1026 26.13 35.96 -55.89
C THR A 1026 26.21 35.73 -57.40
N GLU A 1027 25.18 36.14 -58.14
CA GLU A 1027 25.17 36.02 -59.60
C GLU A 1027 26.32 36.79 -60.28
N LEU A 1028 26.70 37.94 -59.73
CA LEU A 1028 27.82 38.73 -60.27
C LEU A 1028 29.17 38.01 -60.05
N GLU A 1029 29.37 37.44 -58.86
CA GLU A 1029 30.57 36.68 -58.49
C GLU A 1029 30.67 35.37 -59.29
N ALA A 1030 29.54 34.66 -59.44
CA ALA A 1030 29.46 33.46 -60.26
C ALA A 1030 29.79 33.77 -61.73
N ARG A 1031 29.23 34.84 -62.31
CA ARG A 1031 29.53 35.24 -63.70
C ARG A 1031 30.94 35.77 -63.92
N GLY A 1032 31.56 36.34 -62.88
CA GLY A 1032 32.96 36.75 -62.89
C GLY A 1032 33.94 35.62 -62.58
N GLY A 1033 33.47 34.39 -62.35
CA GLY A 1033 34.28 33.23 -61.96
C GLY A 1033 34.95 33.33 -60.60
N THR A 1034 34.46 34.20 -59.72
CA THR A 1034 35.09 34.49 -58.43
C THR A 1034 34.32 33.85 -57.29
N LEU A 1035 35.03 33.13 -56.43
CA LEU A 1035 34.49 32.51 -55.23
C LEU A 1035 34.93 33.29 -53.99
N PRO A 1036 34.00 33.90 -53.22
CA PRO A 1036 34.34 34.62 -51.99
C PRO A 1036 34.90 33.69 -50.89
N PRO A 1037 35.62 34.23 -49.89
CA PRO A 1037 36.11 33.47 -48.75
C PRO A 1037 35.00 32.73 -47.99
N ALA A 1038 35.32 31.57 -47.42
CA ALA A 1038 34.36 30.68 -46.76
C ALA A 1038 33.56 31.36 -45.64
N SER A 1039 34.19 32.24 -44.85
CA SER A 1039 33.52 33.01 -43.79
C SER A 1039 32.41 33.92 -44.34
N GLN A 1040 32.68 34.61 -45.45
CA GLN A 1040 31.75 35.51 -46.10
C GLN A 1040 30.58 34.76 -46.77
N ARG A 1041 30.86 33.58 -47.33
CA ARG A 1041 29.83 32.68 -47.86
C ARG A 1041 28.93 32.15 -46.74
N TRP A 1042 29.52 31.74 -45.62
CA TRP A 1042 28.77 31.29 -44.44
C TRP A 1042 27.89 32.39 -43.84
N ASP A 1043 28.41 33.61 -43.70
CA ASP A 1043 27.62 34.75 -43.22
C ASP A 1043 26.42 35.04 -44.14
N ARG A 1044 26.57 34.89 -45.45
CA ARG A 1044 25.49 35.10 -46.43
C ARG A 1044 24.46 33.96 -46.42
N ILE A 1045 24.89 32.72 -46.22
CA ILE A 1045 24.00 31.57 -46.04
C ILE A 1045 23.15 31.75 -44.78
N LEU A 1046 23.77 32.19 -43.68
CA LEU A 1046 23.09 32.51 -42.42
C LEU A 1046 22.10 33.68 -42.55
N GLN A 1047 22.41 34.68 -43.38
CA GLN A 1047 21.47 35.78 -43.66
C GLN A 1047 20.29 35.33 -44.54
N ALA A 1048 20.52 34.45 -45.51
CA ALA A 1048 19.49 33.93 -46.41
C ALA A 1048 18.52 32.96 -45.71
N SER A 1049 18.94 32.30 -44.62
CA SER A 1049 18.09 31.46 -43.78
C SER A 1049 17.24 32.24 -42.75
N GLY A 1050 17.32 33.57 -42.75
CA GLY A 1050 16.47 34.44 -41.92
C GLY A 1050 17.00 34.71 -40.50
N MET A 1051 18.22 34.30 -40.15
CA MET A 1051 18.84 34.58 -38.86
C MET A 1051 19.47 35.99 -38.85
N LYS A 1052 18.81 36.96 -38.21
CA LYS A 1052 19.41 38.28 -37.90
C LYS A 1052 20.31 38.16 -36.68
N ARG A 1053 21.62 38.36 -36.86
CA ARG A 1053 22.54 38.65 -35.75
C ARG A 1053 22.42 40.13 -35.37
N ALA A 1054 22.10 40.43 -34.11
CA ALA A 1054 22.18 41.80 -33.60
C ALA A 1054 23.64 42.29 -33.68
N LYS A 1055 23.86 43.49 -34.23
CA LYS A 1055 25.18 44.15 -34.25
C LYS A 1055 25.55 44.60 -32.83
N PRO A 1056 26.77 44.31 -32.32
CA PRO A 1056 27.36 45.07 -31.23
C PRO A 1056 28.17 46.26 -31.76
N SER A 1057 28.02 47.42 -31.12
CA SER A 1057 28.93 48.56 -31.24
C SER A 1057 30.24 48.28 -30.46
N PRO A 1058 31.38 48.90 -30.80
CA PRO A 1058 32.70 48.35 -30.52
C PRO A 1058 33.32 48.90 -29.23
N THR A 1059 33.67 48.05 -28.26
CA THR A 1059 34.90 48.23 -27.45
C THR A 1059 35.27 46.99 -26.64
N SER A 1060 36.55 46.62 -26.74
CA SER A 1060 37.33 45.67 -25.94
C SER A 1060 37.13 44.16 -26.16
N ALA A 1061 38.27 43.49 -26.28
CA ALA A 1061 38.50 42.13 -26.74
C ALA A 1061 38.58 41.12 -25.59
N GLN A 1062 38.04 39.91 -25.80
CA GLN A 1062 38.65 38.60 -25.51
C GLN A 1062 37.63 37.46 -25.82
N THR A 1063 38.14 36.39 -26.43
CA THR A 1063 37.66 35.01 -26.73
C THR A 1063 36.18 34.58 -26.48
N PRO A 1064 35.54 33.82 -27.40
CA PRO A 1064 34.15 33.35 -27.27
C PRO A 1064 34.03 31.98 -26.58
N ASP A 1065 33.09 31.87 -25.63
CA ASP A 1065 32.66 30.60 -25.03
C ASP A 1065 31.37 30.08 -25.72
N GLN A 1066 31.36 28.78 -26.03
CA GLN A 1066 30.27 28.05 -26.69
C GLN A 1066 29.19 27.62 -25.68
N ALA A 1067 28.39 28.56 -25.15
CA ALA A 1067 27.33 28.23 -24.18
C ALA A 1067 25.92 28.78 -24.52
N SER A 1068 25.64 29.20 -25.76
CA SER A 1068 24.37 29.88 -26.07
C SER A 1068 23.54 29.27 -27.21
N LEU A 1069 23.71 27.97 -27.49
CA LEU A 1069 22.84 27.24 -28.42
C LEU A 1069 21.80 26.33 -27.72
N HIS A 1070 21.86 26.17 -26.40
CA HIS A 1070 20.88 25.37 -25.64
C HIS A 1070 19.66 26.16 -25.13
N ALA A 1071 19.72 27.50 -25.07
CA ALA A 1071 18.60 28.30 -24.56
C ALA A 1071 17.42 28.49 -25.55
N PHE A 1072 17.48 27.94 -26.76
CA PHE A 1072 16.40 28.05 -27.75
C PHE A 1072 15.49 26.80 -27.79
N ALA A 1073 15.95 25.65 -27.28
CA ALA A 1073 15.14 24.44 -27.21
C ALA A 1073 14.16 24.48 -26.01
N ASP A 1074 14.56 25.07 -24.89
CA ASP A 1074 13.74 25.14 -23.66
C ASP A 1074 12.59 26.17 -23.71
N SER A 1075 12.57 27.06 -24.70
CA SER A 1075 11.53 28.08 -24.83
C SER A 1075 10.32 27.63 -25.65
N LEU A 1076 10.36 26.46 -26.30
CA LEU A 1076 9.27 25.98 -27.16
C LEU A 1076 8.30 25.03 -26.44
N GLU A 1077 8.68 24.47 -25.28
CA GLU A 1077 7.85 23.54 -24.50
C GLU A 1077 6.97 24.21 -23.42
N ARG A 1078 7.17 25.51 -23.12
CA ARG A 1078 6.35 26.24 -22.13
C ARG A 1078 5.18 27.06 -22.70
N ASP A 1079 5.00 27.09 -24.01
CA ASP A 1079 4.02 27.99 -24.67
C ASP A 1079 2.73 27.29 -25.14
N LEU A 1080 2.36 26.12 -24.59
CA LEU A 1080 1.12 25.42 -24.95
C LEU A 1080 0.07 25.25 -23.85
N ASP A 1081 0.29 25.73 -22.63
CA ASP A 1081 -0.76 25.76 -21.60
C ASP A 1081 -0.75 27.08 -20.79
N ALA A 1082 -1.41 28.12 -21.33
CA ALA A 1082 -2.14 29.12 -20.53
C ALA A 1082 -2.85 30.16 -21.42
N LEU A 1083 -4.16 30.28 -21.25
CA LEU A 1083 -4.99 31.38 -21.77
C LEU A 1083 -4.78 32.64 -20.91
N SER A 1084 -4.62 33.80 -21.55
CA SER A 1084 -4.70 35.16 -20.96
C SER A 1084 -6.11 35.75 -21.17
N PRO A 1085 -6.60 36.82 -20.46
CA PRO A 1085 -6.10 38.20 -20.65
C PRO A 1085 -6.15 39.22 -19.46
N MET A 1086 -5.14 40.11 -19.47
CA MET A 1086 -5.14 41.60 -19.35
C MET A 1086 -5.47 42.36 -18.04
N HIS A 1087 -4.53 43.22 -17.59
CA HIS A 1087 -4.51 44.72 -17.72
C HIS A 1087 -3.20 45.30 -17.10
N GLU A 1088 -2.33 45.96 -17.89
CA GLU A 1088 -2.04 47.42 -17.92
C GLU A 1088 -1.49 48.09 -16.63
N GLY A 1089 -0.32 48.75 -16.74
CA GLY A 1089 0.22 49.64 -15.70
C GLY A 1089 1.70 50.00 -15.84
N ASP A 1090 1.97 51.24 -16.25
CA ASP A 1090 3.24 51.86 -16.64
C ASP A 1090 4.43 51.89 -15.65
N GLN A 1091 5.63 51.89 -16.25
CA GLN A 1091 6.82 52.73 -16.01
C GLN A 1091 7.08 53.36 -14.63
N THR A 1092 8.29 53.17 -14.06
CA THR A 1092 9.41 54.15 -14.13
C THR A 1092 10.60 53.78 -13.22
N ARG A 1093 11.81 54.09 -13.70
CA ARG A 1093 13.11 54.10 -13.01
C ARG A 1093 13.21 55.21 -11.95
N ALA A 1094 13.92 54.96 -10.85
CA ALA A 1094 15.03 55.77 -10.28
C ALA A 1094 15.51 55.13 -8.95
N SER A 1095 16.72 54.57 -8.86
CA SER A 1095 18.00 55.25 -8.54
C SER A 1095 18.03 56.06 -7.22
N SER A 1096 18.69 55.52 -6.20
CA SER A 1096 19.79 56.18 -5.45
C SER A 1096 20.32 55.23 -4.36
N ARG A 1097 21.49 54.60 -4.55
CA ARG A 1097 22.76 55.03 -3.92
C ARG A 1097 22.61 55.67 -2.52
N LYS A 1098 23.05 54.95 -1.49
CA LYS A 1098 24.06 55.42 -0.51
C LYS A 1098 24.74 54.24 0.18
N ARG A 1099 26.06 54.16 -0.03
CA ARG A 1099 27.03 53.38 0.74
C ARG A 1099 27.10 53.90 2.19
N SER A 1100 27.51 53.00 3.09
CA SER A 1100 28.63 53.11 4.05
C SER A 1100 28.41 52.02 5.11
N ARG A 1101 29.14 50.89 5.18
CA ARG A 1101 30.59 50.65 5.36
C ARG A 1101 31.14 51.22 6.68
N SER A 1102 31.44 50.32 7.61
CA SER A 1102 32.59 50.27 8.54
C SER A 1102 32.55 48.87 9.21
N ASP A 1103 33.40 47.89 8.87
CA ASP A 1103 34.85 47.68 9.04
C ASP A 1103 35.32 47.16 10.41
N ARG A 1104 36.02 45.99 10.32
CA ARG A 1104 37.09 45.41 11.19
C ARG A 1104 36.71 44.81 12.57
N ALA A 1105 37.32 43.73 13.08
CA ALA A 1105 38.39 42.80 12.66
C ALA A 1105 38.38 41.60 13.68
N VAL A 1106 38.51 40.33 13.27
CA VAL A 1106 39.74 39.48 13.29
C VAL A 1106 39.93 38.57 14.55
N THR A 1107 40.15 37.27 14.26
CA THR A 1107 40.77 36.13 15.01
C THR A 1107 39.99 35.34 16.10
N GLY A 1108 39.91 34.00 15.89
CA GLY A 1108 39.20 32.95 16.67
C GLY A 1108 39.99 32.36 17.86
N PRO A 1109 39.97 31.04 18.19
CA PRO A 1109 39.23 29.88 17.61
C PRO A 1109 38.53 28.95 18.67
N SER A 1110 37.86 27.88 18.18
CA SER A 1110 37.67 26.54 18.80
C SER A 1110 36.68 26.28 19.96
N ALA A 1111 36.08 25.08 19.86
CA ALA A 1111 35.49 24.20 20.89
C ALA A 1111 33.96 24.29 21.17
N GLN A 1112 33.21 23.43 20.46
CA GLN A 1112 31.92 22.92 20.88
C GLN A 1112 32.08 22.01 22.10
N GLN A 1113 31.44 22.36 23.22
CA GLN A 1113 30.89 21.40 24.16
C GLN A 1113 29.45 21.80 24.51
N SER A 1114 28.60 20.81 24.32
CA SER A 1114 27.21 20.67 24.75
C SER A 1114 26.93 21.14 26.17
N PHE A 1115 25.87 21.93 26.36
CA PHE A 1115 24.94 21.78 27.49
C PHE A 1115 23.62 22.54 27.25
N GLU A 1116 22.50 21.82 27.31
CA GLU A 1116 21.16 22.39 27.48
C GLU A 1116 21.05 23.02 28.87
N VAL A 1117 20.55 24.26 28.94
CA VAL A 1117 19.99 24.82 30.17
C VAL A 1117 18.59 25.34 29.85
N ARG A 1118 17.59 24.57 30.27
CA ARG A 1118 16.21 25.03 30.41
C ARG A 1118 16.06 25.66 31.79
N VAL A 1119 15.58 26.90 31.84
CA VAL A 1119 15.02 27.51 33.06
C VAL A 1119 13.52 27.70 32.84
N PRO A 1120 12.66 27.40 33.83
CA PRO A 1120 11.21 27.38 33.69
C PRO A 1120 10.60 28.73 34.06
N GLU A 1121 9.61 29.21 33.30
CA GLU A 1121 8.78 30.34 33.73
C GLU A 1121 7.50 29.84 34.39
N GLN A 1122 7.37 30.21 35.66
CA GLN A 1122 6.21 30.02 36.52
C GLN A 1122 5.11 31.03 36.19
N HIS A 1123 3.89 30.58 36.45
CA HIS A 1123 2.64 31.32 36.48
C HIS A 1123 2.71 32.64 37.27
N ASP A 1124 1.98 33.64 36.77
CA ASP A 1124 1.27 34.57 37.64
C ASP A 1124 -0.18 34.75 37.17
N ALA A 1125 -1.07 34.70 38.14
CA ALA A 1125 -2.52 34.73 38.01
C ALA A 1125 -3.06 36.00 38.65
N LEU A 1126 -3.99 36.72 38.01
CA LEU A 1126 -4.96 37.60 38.69
C LEU A 1126 -6.30 37.74 37.91
N HIS A 1127 -7.34 37.09 38.45
CA HIS A 1127 -8.75 37.51 38.67
C HIS A 1127 -9.62 38.26 37.60
N LEU A 1128 -10.60 37.53 37.02
CA LEU A 1128 -12.11 37.65 36.98
C LEU A 1128 -12.84 39.00 37.33
N PRO A 1129 -14.18 39.20 37.06
CA PRO A 1129 -15.25 38.38 36.42
C PRO A 1129 -16.28 39.15 35.51
N LEU A 1130 -17.28 38.44 34.93
CA LEU A 1130 -18.72 38.79 34.68
C LEU A 1130 -19.23 38.10 33.39
N SER A 1131 -19.93 36.95 33.45
CA SER A 1131 -21.40 36.75 33.54
C SER A 1131 -22.20 37.11 32.26
N TRP A 1132 -22.89 36.15 31.61
CA TRP A 1132 -24.31 35.79 31.83
C TRP A 1132 -24.88 34.82 30.74
N ARG A 1133 -25.38 33.66 31.21
CA ARG A 1133 -26.54 32.79 30.79
C ARG A 1133 -26.77 32.38 29.32
N VAL A 1134 -26.92 31.08 29.01
CA VAL A 1134 -28.02 30.10 29.29
C VAL A 1134 -29.21 30.17 28.33
N LYS A 1135 -29.45 29.01 27.66
CA LYS A 1135 -30.66 28.41 27.05
C LYS A 1135 -30.47 28.14 25.55
N ARG A 1136 -30.84 26.99 24.95
CA ARG A 1136 -31.42 25.69 25.36
C ARG A 1136 -31.41 24.79 24.09
N PRO A 1137 -31.74 23.49 24.20
CA PRO A 1137 -31.36 22.42 23.28
C PRO A 1137 -32.30 22.27 22.07
N ARG A 1138 -31.80 21.66 20.98
CA ARG A 1138 -32.64 21.12 19.92
C ARG A 1138 -32.17 19.71 19.50
N THR A 1139 -32.90 18.74 20.04
CA THR A 1139 -33.52 17.57 19.37
C THR A 1139 -32.86 16.95 18.12
N ARG A 1140 -32.55 15.65 18.27
CA ARG A 1140 -32.32 14.53 17.32
C ARG A 1140 -32.97 14.64 15.93
N ILE A 1141 -32.37 13.99 14.91
CA ILE A 1141 -32.81 12.72 14.27
C ILE A 1141 -31.83 12.30 13.12
N GLY A 1142 -31.54 10.99 13.05
CA GLY A 1142 -30.84 10.26 11.97
C GLY A 1142 -29.35 10.00 12.24
N GLY A 1143 -28.85 8.85 12.70
CA GLY A 1143 -29.31 7.47 12.52
C GLY A 1143 -28.44 6.78 11.44
N GLY A 1144 -27.40 6.04 11.84
CA GLY A 1144 -26.57 5.25 10.93
C GLY A 1144 -25.55 4.38 11.68
N LEU A 1145 -25.61 3.06 11.44
CA LEU A 1145 -25.03 1.95 12.21
C LEU A 1145 -23.48 1.89 12.20
N PRO A 1146 -22.86 1.28 13.24
CA PRO A 1146 -21.46 0.86 13.19
C PRO A 1146 -21.29 -0.55 12.58
N ASP A 1147 -20.31 -0.63 11.69
CA ASP A 1147 -19.77 -1.78 10.94
C ASP A 1147 -18.82 -2.61 11.83
N PRO A 1148 -18.95 -3.95 11.94
CA PRO A 1148 -17.99 -4.82 12.62
C PRO A 1148 -17.01 -5.48 11.62
N GLY A 1149 -15.70 -5.42 11.90
CA GLY A 1149 -14.70 -6.07 11.04
C GLY A 1149 -13.38 -6.40 11.72
N THR A 1150 -13.34 -7.50 12.48
CA THR A 1150 -12.13 -8.30 12.71
C THR A 1150 -12.52 -9.77 12.59
N PRO A 1151 -11.89 -10.58 11.73
CA PRO A 1151 -12.30 -11.96 11.52
C PRO A 1151 -11.79 -12.87 12.64
N ILE A 1152 -12.69 -13.67 13.22
CA ILE A 1152 -12.35 -14.87 13.99
C ILE A 1152 -12.33 -16.03 12.99
N ALA A 1153 -11.25 -16.80 13.00
CA ALA A 1153 -11.11 -18.00 12.18
C ALA A 1153 -11.93 -19.17 12.76
N ALA A 1154 -12.95 -19.65 12.03
CA ALA A 1154 -13.34 -21.06 11.88
C ALA A 1154 -14.46 -21.21 10.82
N ASP A 1155 -14.10 -21.89 9.73
CA ASP A 1155 -14.84 -22.74 8.77
C ASP A 1155 -16.04 -22.29 7.91
N LEU A 1156 -16.07 -22.91 6.73
CA LEU A 1156 -16.80 -22.63 5.47
C LEU A 1156 -17.60 -23.87 5.05
N ALA A 1157 -18.68 -23.64 4.27
CA ALA A 1157 -19.40 -24.55 3.35
C ALA A 1157 -20.37 -25.60 3.97
N ALA A 1158 -21.55 -25.94 3.44
CA ALA A 1158 -22.27 -25.65 2.19
C ALA A 1158 -23.78 -25.93 2.37
N SER A 1159 -24.66 -25.29 1.59
CA SER A 1159 -25.58 -25.96 0.64
C SER A 1159 -26.59 -24.99 0.01
N SER A 1160 -26.73 -25.15 -1.29
CA SER A 1160 -27.59 -24.42 -2.22
C SER A 1160 -29.06 -24.91 -2.20
N THR A 1161 -29.89 -24.17 -2.94
CA THR A 1161 -31.26 -24.44 -3.42
C THR A 1161 -32.40 -24.17 -2.42
N VAL A 1162 -33.23 -23.16 -2.73
CA VAL A 1162 -34.64 -23.34 -3.15
C VAL A 1162 -35.09 -22.04 -3.87
N MET A 1163 -35.63 -22.21 -5.09
CA MET A 1163 -36.38 -21.20 -5.86
C MET A 1163 -37.60 -20.71 -5.08
N TRP A 1164 -37.91 -19.42 -5.13
CA TRP A 1164 -39.31 -18.97 -5.08
C TRP A 1164 -39.58 -17.97 -6.20
N GLU A 1165 -40.48 -18.40 -7.08
CA GLU A 1165 -41.16 -17.61 -8.09
C GLU A 1165 -42.07 -16.55 -7.46
N GLN A 1166 -42.14 -15.42 -8.18
CA GLN A 1166 -43.31 -14.60 -8.48
C GLN A 1166 -44.46 -14.52 -7.46
N ASP A 1167 -44.74 -13.28 -7.04
CA ASP A 1167 -46.11 -12.78 -7.14
C ASP A 1167 -46.07 -11.31 -7.57
N ALA A 1168 -46.46 -11.08 -8.81
CA ALA A 1168 -46.84 -9.78 -9.36
C ALA A 1168 -48.36 -9.67 -9.31
N ALA A 1169 -48.88 -8.54 -8.84
CA ALA A 1169 -50.23 -8.12 -9.17
C ALA A 1169 -50.34 -6.59 -9.16
N PRO A 1170 -51.29 -6.01 -9.95
CA PRO A 1170 -51.01 -4.86 -10.80
C PRO A 1170 -51.78 -3.62 -10.36
N PHE A 1171 -51.32 -2.43 -10.75
CA PHE A 1171 -52.22 -1.29 -10.91
C PHE A 1171 -51.88 -0.47 -12.16
N ALA A 1172 -52.91 -0.34 -13.00
CA ALA A 1172 -52.96 0.42 -14.22
C ALA A 1172 -53.59 1.80 -13.97
N GLY A 1173 -53.05 2.81 -14.64
CA GLY A 1173 -53.81 3.85 -15.35
C GLY A 1173 -54.38 5.04 -14.55
N ALA A 1174 -53.80 6.22 -14.77
CA ALA A 1174 -54.52 7.40 -15.29
C ALA A 1174 -53.50 8.46 -15.77
N ALA A 1175 -53.85 9.10 -16.88
CA ALA A 1175 -53.04 9.99 -17.69
C ALA A 1175 -53.17 11.49 -17.28
N ASP A 1176 -52.44 12.32 -18.04
CA ASP A 1176 -52.48 13.80 -18.17
C ASP A 1176 -51.66 14.58 -17.14
N ASP A 1177 -50.79 15.56 -17.44
CA ASP A 1177 -50.35 16.18 -18.70
C ASP A 1177 -49.02 16.91 -18.41
N PHE A 1178 -48.07 16.89 -19.36
CA PHE A 1178 -46.81 17.64 -19.30
C PHE A 1178 -46.96 19.02 -19.99
N PRO A 1179 -46.33 20.10 -19.49
CA PRO A 1179 -46.14 21.31 -20.28
C PRO A 1179 -45.04 21.08 -21.33
N ALA A 1180 -45.38 21.43 -22.58
CA ALA A 1180 -44.54 21.32 -23.77
C ALA A 1180 -43.26 22.16 -23.68
N PHE A 1181 -42.18 21.60 -24.25
CA PHE A 1181 -40.91 22.28 -24.51
C PHE A 1181 -41.04 23.32 -25.63
N ASN A 1182 -40.28 24.40 -25.52
CA ASN A 1182 -40.37 25.60 -26.36
C ASN A 1182 -39.55 25.45 -27.66
N GLU A 1183 -39.98 26.11 -28.74
CA GLU A 1183 -39.45 25.97 -30.12
C GLU A 1183 -37.98 26.39 -30.31
N GLU A 1184 -37.31 26.94 -29.30
CA GLU A 1184 -35.87 27.25 -29.34
C GLU A 1184 -34.97 26.05 -28.97
N GLU A 1185 -35.53 24.98 -28.39
CA GLU A 1185 -34.81 23.71 -28.14
C GLU A 1185 -34.94 22.71 -29.31
N LEU A 1186 -35.87 22.95 -30.24
CA LEU A 1186 -36.01 22.16 -31.47
C LEU A 1186 -35.08 22.65 -32.61
N ALA A 1187 -34.55 23.87 -32.50
CA ALA A 1187 -33.65 24.47 -33.49
C ALA A 1187 -32.18 24.04 -33.33
N TRP A 1188 -31.79 23.47 -32.19
CA TRP A 1188 -30.41 23.05 -31.91
C TRP A 1188 -30.13 21.57 -32.23
N LEU A 1189 -31.18 20.75 -32.41
CA LEU A 1189 -31.09 19.32 -32.72
C LEU A 1189 -31.06 19.01 -34.24
N MET A 1190 -31.24 20.00 -35.10
CA MET A 1190 -31.31 19.84 -36.57
C MET A 1190 -29.96 20.08 -37.30
N GLU A 1191 -28.87 20.38 -36.60
CA GLU A 1191 -27.54 20.62 -37.21
C GLU A 1191 -26.52 19.48 -37.05
N LEU A 1192 -26.88 18.36 -36.43
CA LEU A 1192 -25.98 17.23 -36.20
C LEU A 1192 -26.59 15.91 -36.69
N LEU A 1193 -26.59 15.69 -38.01
CA LEU A 1193 -26.15 14.44 -38.67
C LEU A 1193 -26.40 14.49 -40.20
N PRO A 1194 -25.48 13.94 -41.03
CA PRO A 1194 -25.51 14.09 -42.48
C PRO A 1194 -26.46 13.11 -43.18
N GLN A 1195 -27.19 13.61 -44.18
CA GLN A 1195 -28.00 12.81 -45.09
C GLN A 1195 -27.12 11.98 -46.04
N SER A 1196 -27.13 10.66 -45.89
CA SER A 1196 -26.79 9.71 -46.95
C SER A 1196 -28.07 9.28 -47.66
N GLY A 1197 -28.20 9.68 -48.93
CA GLY A 1197 -29.29 9.28 -49.80
C GLY A 1197 -29.11 7.85 -50.33
N SER A 1198 -30.17 7.06 -50.12
CA SER A 1198 -30.85 6.21 -51.13
C SER A 1198 -30.23 4.85 -51.53
N VAL A 1199 -30.79 3.75 -51.00
CA VAL A 1199 -31.67 2.72 -51.65
C VAL A 1199 -30.86 1.54 -52.22
N GLY A 1200 -31.15 0.25 -52.06
CA GLY A 1200 -32.24 -0.61 -51.53
C GLY A 1200 -31.80 -2.07 -51.84
N GLY A 1201 -32.36 -3.19 -51.37
CA GLY A 1201 -33.49 -3.51 -50.50
C GLY A 1201 -33.48 -5.02 -50.16
N THR A 1202 -34.44 -5.44 -49.32
CA THR A 1202 -35.03 -6.80 -49.13
C THR A 1202 -34.09 -8.02 -49.21
N ILE A 1203 -33.87 -8.82 -48.16
CA ILE A 1203 -34.80 -9.48 -47.22
C ILE A 1203 -34.27 -9.37 -45.79
#